data_AF-A0AAX4I5M2-F1
#
_entry.id   AF-A0AAX4I5M2-F1
#
_cell.length_a   1.000
_cell.length_b   1.000
_cell.length_c   1.000
_cell.angle_alpha   90.00
_cell.angle_beta   90.00
_cell.angle_gamma   90.00
#
_symmetry.space_group_name_H-M   'P 1'
#
loop_
_entity.id
_entity.type
_entity.pdbx_description
1 polymer ?
#
loop_
_entity_poly.entity_id
_entity_poly.type
_entity_poly.pdbx_seq_one_letter_code
_entity_poly.pdbx_strand_id
1 'polypeptide(L)'
;MPGPTKQQKRHVDFGSPESNGAHDSESKAQPNTHPRSRNLTVARIMRFCLPRPTGPPSSTTYKLPPFGNLAIYIKDRNPKLQKELWRLEVGRFIRIVNGTEDMLVPMLKPESTERIHSSPTRQSYEQLQALADRILSALHVCVIDDSVLLERPSDNTSPSKRFSESYWALRQAWGEEDDLPGRGKTQLNYPSVDPDRTAEKKENAIGDRDRHFSELELEQCCYLVDQITATLAFLAARGRDNDYWLVVVLACLAKLSTKIKVLVKELSRNVQTCFDELHRTGDWFFNDFQRQQGPQDFQDDDAQQPLSDNSPTHTRYCREVKVVSSWLTDCFTRILRDLGAQRSRSARSGSINVCTIVYPAGVAGTRTLLCQARNGQISGSPGQIMVAFASNSLTIIDKLSSILSSRAYVPPPEHQTTDQGTGDRSQSTSKSSGEPETVLVVELERHNEDVDGEQRFNHVRRRLTIRALADFVAIATCLSLCHPEVGGGFQRSLQTISALSAFEEPDDNEFAATKSVSTKSNVPTGHTPSTKAGTDFYAFVNLWSGIAEFGLQTNTSSSISSSVIAAIRHNVLDRHLPASNHPGMGKSAPKNSQEVITALNEAQAKRERLKDLTGNWKIQESSIVIECPDFVVRVSLFSAALVIGGLACGFLVGERITGVDPFNLSMFSWIIAGFVILIAKSVRVSDWTWRDFLFRQVTCRTVREVADVVSGLDEQDILCFLLSSEIRSTLRTRGPFRGVFCNPPESGGFSIDVKPNLQTLLAAGVIPIMVQTLEGPALRFLRLVPGHNGPLSVEPSGQCTDLVCTDPPEDSVNASLPEEGQIGEAIVFHEEVSWMKVLGVYNVTGVSFR
;
A
#
# COMPACT_ATOMS: atom_id res chain seq x y z
N MET A 1 -66.41 41.24 -49.03
CA MET A 1 -66.90 40.12 -48.20
C MET A 1 -65.73 39.54 -47.39
N PRO A 2 -65.98 38.77 -46.31
CA PRO A 2 -65.04 38.54 -45.20
C PRO A 2 -64.31 37.16 -45.34
N GLY A 3 -63.59 36.58 -44.37
CA GLY A 3 -63.70 36.69 -42.91
C GLY A 3 -62.71 35.81 -42.10
N PRO A 4 -62.88 35.66 -40.76
CA PRO A 4 -61.77 36.07 -39.88
C PRO A 4 -61.48 35.26 -38.57
N THR A 5 -60.28 35.48 -38.00
CA THR A 5 -59.92 35.47 -36.53
C THR A 5 -59.93 34.11 -35.77
N LYS A 6 -59.19 33.89 -34.64
CA LYS A 6 -58.90 34.77 -33.47
C LYS A 6 -57.45 34.89 -32.92
N GLN A 7 -57.13 34.29 -31.76
CA GLN A 7 -56.35 34.90 -30.64
C GLN A 7 -55.80 33.78 -29.69
N GLN A 8 -54.87 33.91 -28.72
CA GLN A 8 -53.83 34.87 -28.20
C GLN A 8 -53.07 34.13 -27.05
N LYS A 9 -51.99 34.55 -26.34
CA LYS A 9 -50.94 35.62 -26.36
C LYS A 9 -49.90 35.25 -25.26
N ARG A 10 -48.58 35.38 -25.48
CA ARG A 10 -47.52 35.25 -24.43
C ARG A 10 -46.17 35.91 -24.85
N HIS A 11 -45.33 36.22 -23.85
CA HIS A 11 -43.88 36.57 -23.81
C HIS A 11 -43.12 37.16 -25.02
N VAL A 12 -42.33 38.21 -24.76
CA VAL A 12 -41.07 38.61 -25.44
C VAL A 12 -40.11 39.21 -24.39
N ASP A 13 -38.80 39.20 -24.64
CA ASP A 13 -37.69 39.51 -23.72
C ASP A 13 -36.74 40.62 -24.24
N PHE A 14 -35.94 41.22 -23.31
CA PHE A 14 -34.61 41.89 -23.43
C PHE A 14 -34.21 42.84 -24.60
N GLY A 15 -33.35 43.84 -24.32
CA GLY A 15 -32.55 44.56 -25.35
C GLY A 15 -31.71 45.76 -24.87
N SER A 16 -30.39 45.76 -25.13
CA SER A 16 -29.37 46.83 -24.95
C SER A 16 -27.97 46.30 -25.37
N PRO A 17 -26.89 47.09 -25.59
CA PRO A 17 -26.74 48.50 -26.01
C PRO A 17 -25.74 48.65 -27.21
N GLU A 18 -25.02 49.78 -27.36
CA GLU A 18 -24.09 50.08 -28.47
C GLU A 18 -22.60 50.32 -28.09
N SER A 19 -21.69 49.93 -29.00
CA SER A 19 -20.42 50.61 -29.40
C SER A 19 -19.10 50.59 -28.56
N ASN A 20 -18.00 50.62 -29.32
CA ASN A 20 -16.65 51.23 -29.09
C ASN A 20 -15.62 50.69 -28.06
N GLY A 21 -14.37 50.45 -28.54
CA GLY A 21 -13.25 51.30 -28.09
C GLY A 21 -11.95 50.76 -27.45
N ALA A 22 -11.14 49.96 -28.17
CA ALA A 22 -9.64 49.93 -28.19
C ALA A 22 -8.73 49.80 -26.91
N HIS A 23 -7.46 49.43 -27.19
CA HIS A 23 -6.22 49.44 -26.38
C HIS A 23 -5.90 48.36 -25.30
N ASP A 24 -4.85 47.60 -25.62
CA ASP A 24 -3.71 47.10 -24.83
C ASP A 24 -3.81 46.88 -23.29
N SER A 25 -3.52 45.65 -22.86
CA SER A 25 -2.55 45.38 -21.78
C SER A 25 -2.15 43.90 -21.72
N GLU A 26 -0.93 43.61 -21.27
CA GLU A 26 -0.45 42.25 -21.03
C GLU A 26 -1.16 41.61 -19.81
N SER A 27 -1.87 40.50 -19.98
CA SER A 27 -2.35 39.69 -18.86
C SER A 27 -1.49 38.44 -18.67
N LYS A 28 -0.68 38.41 -17.60
CA LYS A 28 0.03 37.20 -17.16
C LYS A 28 -0.97 36.07 -16.94
N ALA A 29 -0.76 34.93 -17.60
CA ALA A 29 -1.58 33.74 -17.40
C ALA A 29 -1.33 33.14 -16.00
N GLN A 30 -2.12 33.55 -15.02
CA GLN A 30 -2.16 32.86 -13.73
C GLN A 30 -2.74 31.46 -13.93
N PRO A 31 -2.11 30.40 -13.38
CA PRO A 31 -2.69 29.05 -13.43
C PRO A 31 -3.92 28.99 -12.54
N ASN A 32 -5.11 28.93 -13.16
CA ASN A 32 -6.41 28.90 -12.50
C ASN A 32 -6.67 27.57 -11.75
N THR A 33 -6.04 27.38 -10.59
CA THR A 33 -6.24 26.24 -9.69
C THR A 33 -7.41 26.46 -8.72
N HIS A 34 -8.54 26.97 -9.23
CA HIS A 34 -9.79 26.99 -8.45
C HIS A 34 -10.35 25.57 -8.30
N PRO A 35 -10.60 25.08 -7.07
CA PRO A 35 -11.27 23.78 -6.88
C PRO A 35 -12.72 23.87 -7.38
N ARG A 36 -13.11 22.96 -8.28
CA ARG A 36 -14.49 22.84 -8.76
C ARG A 36 -15.42 22.56 -7.58
N SER A 37 -16.40 23.42 -7.34
CA SER A 37 -17.40 23.23 -6.28
C SER A 37 -18.28 22.01 -6.56
N ARG A 38 -18.07 20.92 -5.79
CA ARG A 38 -18.86 19.69 -5.90
C ARG A 38 -20.29 19.89 -5.37
N ASN A 39 -21.27 19.18 -5.93
CA ASN A 39 -22.68 19.38 -5.60
C ASN A 39 -23.10 18.57 -4.35
N LEU A 40 -22.42 18.86 -3.25
CA LEU A 40 -22.58 18.21 -1.95
C LEU A 40 -23.47 19.06 -1.04
N THR A 41 -24.72 18.63 -0.85
CA THR A 41 -25.65 19.25 0.09
C THR A 41 -25.96 18.32 1.26
N VAL A 42 -26.18 18.89 2.44
CA VAL A 42 -26.64 18.15 3.64
C VAL A 42 -27.91 17.36 3.33
N ALA A 43 -28.80 17.90 2.47
CA ALA A 43 -30.00 17.20 2.03
C ALA A 43 -29.69 15.94 1.21
N ARG A 44 -28.78 16.00 0.22
CA ARG A 44 -28.42 14.83 -0.63
C ARG A 44 -27.82 13.70 0.21
N ILE A 45 -26.94 14.01 1.15
CA ILE A 45 -26.30 13.00 2.02
C ILE A 45 -27.32 12.44 3.04
N MET A 46 -28.19 13.27 3.62
CA MET A 46 -29.24 12.78 4.53
C MET A 46 -30.31 11.92 3.83
N ARG A 47 -30.49 12.00 2.50
CA ARG A 47 -31.29 11.04 1.69
C ARG A 47 -30.67 9.62 1.64
N PHE A 48 -29.42 9.44 2.10
CA PHE A 48 -28.74 8.14 2.25
C PHE A 48 -28.55 7.71 3.71
N CYS A 49 -28.55 8.64 4.67
CA CYS A 49 -28.57 8.29 6.09
C CYS A 49 -29.94 7.72 6.52
N LEU A 50 -31.04 8.23 5.96
CA LEU A 50 -32.41 7.87 6.35
C LEU A 50 -32.93 6.66 5.54
N PRO A 51 -33.60 5.67 6.18
CA PRO A 51 -34.18 4.54 5.46
C PRO A 51 -35.35 4.99 4.58
N ARG A 52 -35.27 4.67 3.27
CA ARG A 52 -36.33 4.96 2.30
C ARG A 52 -37.44 3.88 2.35
N PRO A 53 -38.71 4.23 2.16
CA PRO A 53 -39.73 3.26 1.74
C PRO A 53 -39.44 2.81 0.30
N THR A 54 -39.69 1.54 -0.01
CA THR A 54 -39.26 0.88 -1.25
C THR A 54 -40.39 0.62 -2.25
N GLY A 55 -41.59 1.16 -2.02
CA GLY A 55 -42.73 1.01 -2.93
C GLY A 55 -43.99 1.74 -2.45
N PRO A 56 -45.07 1.74 -3.26
CA PRO A 56 -46.37 2.27 -2.90
C PRO A 56 -47.00 1.51 -1.70
N PRO A 57 -47.91 2.13 -0.93
CA PRO A 57 -48.33 1.64 0.39
C PRO A 57 -49.29 0.43 0.40
N SER A 58 -49.38 -0.35 -0.69
CA SER A 58 -50.41 -1.37 -0.89
C SER A 58 -49.92 -2.82 -0.87
N SER A 59 -48.60 -3.07 -0.77
CA SER A 59 -48.05 -4.41 -0.51
C SER A 59 -46.74 -4.35 0.27
N THR A 60 -46.57 -5.27 1.22
CA THR A 60 -45.37 -5.59 2.03
C THR A 60 -44.16 -4.66 1.85
N THR A 61 -44.25 -3.43 2.38
CA THR A 61 -43.21 -2.41 2.21
C THR A 61 -41.96 -2.75 3.04
N TYR A 62 -40.97 -3.39 2.40
CA TYR A 62 -39.67 -3.70 3.00
C TYR A 62 -38.91 -2.41 3.35
N LYS A 63 -38.99 -1.99 4.61
CA LYS A 63 -38.15 -0.92 5.17
C LYS A 63 -36.68 -1.31 5.02
N LEU A 64 -35.86 -0.42 4.46
CA LEU A 64 -34.42 -0.63 4.36
C LEU A 64 -33.78 -0.76 5.75
N PRO A 65 -32.75 -1.62 5.95
CA PRO A 65 -32.14 -1.80 7.25
C PRO A 65 -31.55 -0.50 7.83
N PRO A 66 -31.80 -0.20 9.12
CA PRO A 66 -31.35 1.02 9.77
C PRO A 66 -29.89 0.89 10.23
N PHE A 67 -28.94 0.79 9.30
CA PHE A 67 -27.50 0.79 9.60
C PHE A 67 -27.11 1.96 10.50
N GLY A 68 -26.20 1.72 11.45
CA GLY A 68 -25.82 2.74 12.44
C GLY A 68 -26.95 3.22 13.37
N ASN A 69 -28.00 2.42 13.60
CA ASN A 69 -29.09 2.74 14.52
C ASN A 69 -28.56 3.11 15.93
N LEU A 70 -29.09 4.19 16.51
CA LEU A 70 -28.74 4.65 17.86
C LEU A 70 -29.85 4.39 18.88
N ALA A 71 -31.05 3.99 18.43
CA ALA A 71 -32.25 3.88 19.27
C ALA A 71 -32.20 2.78 20.36
N ILE A 72 -31.24 1.85 20.29
CA ILE A 72 -31.02 0.83 21.33
C ILE A 72 -30.17 1.41 22.47
N TYR A 73 -29.18 2.26 22.14
CA TYR A 73 -28.20 2.79 23.08
C TYR A 73 -28.62 4.13 23.73
N ILE A 74 -29.39 4.97 23.02
CA ILE A 74 -29.94 6.23 23.54
C ILE A 74 -31.10 5.93 24.52
N LYS A 75 -30.96 6.39 25.77
CA LYS A 75 -31.93 6.20 26.88
C LYS A 75 -33.37 6.53 26.48
N ASP A 76 -33.60 7.66 25.81
CA ASP A 76 -34.94 8.13 25.43
C ASP A 76 -35.46 7.56 24.09
N ARG A 77 -34.68 6.70 23.41
CA ARG A 77 -34.93 6.15 22.06
C ARG A 77 -35.32 7.19 20.98
N ASN A 78 -35.01 8.47 21.18
CA ASN A 78 -35.59 9.57 20.42
C ASN A 78 -35.04 9.66 18.98
N PRO A 79 -35.85 9.40 17.93
CA PRO A 79 -35.37 9.40 16.54
C PRO A 79 -35.04 10.79 16.00
N LYS A 80 -35.55 11.87 16.63
CA LYS A 80 -35.17 13.25 16.26
C LYS A 80 -33.71 13.53 16.62
N LEU A 81 -33.25 13.04 17.78
CA LEU A 81 -31.87 13.22 18.25
C LEU A 81 -30.87 12.52 17.32
N GLN A 82 -31.13 11.26 16.94
CA GLN A 82 -30.32 10.53 15.96
C GLN A 82 -30.21 11.28 14.62
N LYS A 83 -31.33 11.81 14.10
CA LYS A 83 -31.35 12.57 12.85
C LYS A 83 -30.54 13.87 12.95
N GLU A 84 -30.55 14.56 14.09
CA GLU A 84 -29.81 15.80 14.28
C GLU A 84 -28.30 15.55 14.47
N LEU A 85 -27.91 14.51 15.22
CA LEU A 85 -26.51 14.10 15.35
C LEU A 85 -25.91 13.74 13.97
N TRP A 86 -26.64 13.01 13.13
CA TRP A 86 -26.23 12.72 11.74
C TRP A 86 -26.13 14.01 10.90
N ARG A 87 -27.06 14.95 11.05
CA ARG A 87 -27.04 16.24 10.34
C ARG A 87 -25.82 17.08 10.72
N LEU A 88 -25.41 17.08 11.99
CA LEU A 88 -24.22 17.78 12.47
C LEU A 88 -22.93 17.18 11.89
N GLU A 89 -22.76 15.85 11.93
CA GLU A 89 -21.59 15.17 11.33
C GLU A 89 -21.52 15.39 9.81
N VAL A 90 -22.64 15.27 9.08
CA VAL A 90 -22.70 15.58 7.64
C VAL A 90 -22.31 17.04 7.37
N GLY A 91 -22.75 17.98 8.22
CA GLY A 91 -22.35 19.38 8.15
C GLY A 91 -20.85 19.59 8.40
N ARG A 92 -20.25 18.83 9.32
CA ARG A 92 -18.81 18.82 9.60
C ARG A 92 -18.01 18.32 8.40
N PHE A 93 -18.42 17.20 7.80
CA PHE A 93 -17.71 16.64 6.63
C PHE A 93 -17.79 17.53 5.38
N ILE A 94 -18.94 18.15 5.10
CA ILE A 94 -19.05 19.07 3.95
C ILE A 94 -18.08 20.26 4.10
N ARG A 95 -17.89 20.77 5.33
CA ARG A 95 -16.88 21.83 5.59
C ARG A 95 -15.45 21.34 5.34
N ILE A 96 -15.10 20.14 5.80
CA ILE A 96 -13.77 19.55 5.60
C ILE A 96 -13.49 19.28 4.11
N VAL A 97 -14.46 18.72 3.39
CA VAL A 97 -14.33 18.36 1.97
C VAL A 97 -14.28 19.57 1.03
N ASN A 98 -14.95 20.67 1.39
CA ASN A 98 -14.92 21.93 0.64
C ASN A 98 -13.89 22.94 1.18
N GLY A 99 -13.17 22.60 2.25
CA GLY A 99 -12.20 23.46 2.94
C GLY A 99 -10.78 23.27 2.43
N THR A 100 -9.85 24.01 3.04
CA THR A 100 -8.41 23.81 2.84
C THR A 100 -7.88 22.69 3.74
N GLU A 101 -6.69 22.17 3.42
CA GLU A 101 -6.02 21.11 4.19
C GLU A 101 -5.64 21.55 5.62
N ASP A 102 -5.65 22.85 5.89
CA ASP A 102 -5.51 23.41 7.24
C ASP A 102 -6.61 22.92 8.19
N MET A 103 -7.78 22.53 7.67
CA MET A 103 -8.86 21.91 8.45
C MET A 103 -8.59 20.46 8.88
N LEU A 104 -7.52 19.82 8.38
CA LEU A 104 -7.00 18.55 8.89
C LEU A 104 -5.94 18.75 9.98
N VAL A 105 -5.43 19.96 10.16
CA VAL A 105 -4.47 20.27 11.22
C VAL A 105 -5.25 20.45 12.53
N PRO A 106 -4.77 19.92 13.66
CA PRO A 106 -5.35 20.18 14.97
C PRO A 106 -5.66 21.67 15.20
N MET A 107 -6.96 21.96 15.31
CA MET A 107 -7.58 23.22 15.71
C MET A 107 -8.36 23.01 17.02
N LEU A 108 -7.77 22.26 17.95
CA LEU A 108 -8.12 22.36 19.37
C LEU A 108 -7.88 23.80 19.84
N LYS A 109 -8.72 24.29 20.76
CA LYS A 109 -8.59 25.65 21.26
C LYS A 109 -7.34 25.74 22.13
N PRO A 110 -6.44 26.72 21.96
CA PRO A 110 -5.22 26.85 22.76
C PRO A 110 -5.46 27.28 24.23
N GLU A 111 -6.72 27.27 24.68
CA GLU A 111 -7.17 27.71 26.00
C GLU A 111 -7.57 26.54 26.92
N SER A 112 -7.72 25.32 26.39
CA SER A 112 -8.07 24.13 27.19
C SER A 112 -6.82 23.41 27.70
N THR A 113 -6.83 23.03 28.98
CA THR A 113 -5.76 22.26 29.64
C THR A 113 -5.85 20.77 29.29
N GLU A 114 -5.90 20.45 28.00
CA GLU A 114 -6.11 19.10 27.48
C GLU A 114 -4.83 18.27 27.40
N ARG A 115 -4.90 17.01 27.83
CA ARG A 115 -3.73 16.09 27.87
C ARG A 115 -3.17 15.77 26.48
N ILE A 116 -3.95 15.93 25.41
CA ILE A 116 -3.48 15.75 24.02
C ILE A 116 -2.52 16.88 23.56
N HIS A 117 -2.43 17.98 24.31
CA HIS A 117 -1.38 19.00 24.15
C HIS A 117 -0.11 18.73 24.98
N SER A 118 -0.06 17.64 25.76
CA SER A 118 1.19 17.23 26.43
C SER A 118 2.25 16.81 25.42
N SER A 119 3.52 16.92 25.82
CA SER A 119 4.65 16.39 25.07
C SER A 119 4.53 14.87 24.89
N PRO A 120 5.04 14.31 23.79
CA PRO A 120 4.95 12.87 23.48
C PRO A 120 5.84 12.02 24.42
N THR A 121 5.39 11.89 25.65
CA THR A 121 5.98 11.08 26.71
C THR A 121 5.47 9.64 26.66
N ARG A 122 6.18 8.72 27.32
CA ARG A 122 5.70 7.35 27.52
C ARG A 122 4.29 7.30 28.13
N GLN A 123 4.02 8.14 29.13
CA GLN A 123 2.72 8.20 29.79
C GLN A 123 1.61 8.71 28.86
N SER A 124 1.88 9.69 28.00
CA SER A 124 0.91 10.15 27.00
C SER A 124 0.62 9.09 25.93
N TYR A 125 1.61 8.26 25.57
CA TYR A 125 1.39 7.12 24.67
C TYR A 125 0.60 5.98 25.32
N GLU A 126 0.79 5.71 26.61
CA GLU A 126 0.00 4.73 27.37
C GLU A 126 -1.47 5.22 27.53
N GLN A 127 -1.70 6.53 27.70
CA GLN A 127 -3.03 7.13 27.66
C GLN A 127 -3.67 7.08 26.27
N LEU A 128 -2.92 7.38 25.19
CA LEU A 128 -3.41 7.27 23.81
C LEU A 128 -3.82 5.84 23.46
N GLN A 129 -3.05 4.85 23.92
CA GLN A 129 -3.43 3.44 23.77
C GLN A 129 -4.79 3.17 24.45
N ALA A 130 -5.00 3.58 25.70
CA ALA A 130 -6.26 3.36 26.40
C ALA A 130 -7.48 4.03 25.70
N LEU A 131 -7.28 5.22 25.12
CA LEU A 131 -8.30 5.88 24.28
C LEU A 131 -8.57 5.08 22.99
N ALA A 132 -7.52 4.61 22.31
CA ALA A 132 -7.64 3.84 21.08
C ALA A 132 -8.30 2.46 21.30
N ASP A 133 -7.93 1.75 22.38
CA ASP A 133 -8.58 0.49 22.80
C ASP A 133 -10.07 0.71 23.07
N ARG A 134 -10.45 1.78 23.79
CA ARG A 134 -11.87 2.11 24.09
C ARG A 134 -12.68 2.41 22.82
N ILE A 135 -12.10 3.11 21.86
CA ILE A 135 -12.73 3.37 20.55
C ILE A 135 -12.82 2.08 19.72
N LEU A 136 -11.82 1.19 19.77
CA LEU A 136 -11.83 -0.07 19.05
C LEU A 136 -12.87 -1.06 19.58
N SER A 137 -13.10 -1.12 20.89
CA SER A 137 -14.25 -1.88 21.45
C SER A 137 -15.59 -1.33 20.98
N ALA A 138 -15.75 0.00 20.91
CA ALA A 138 -16.95 0.62 20.34
C ALA A 138 -17.10 0.36 18.83
N LEU A 139 -15.99 0.24 18.08
CA LEU A 139 -15.98 -0.16 16.67
C LEU A 139 -16.44 -1.62 16.49
N HIS A 140 -16.00 -2.54 17.34
CA HIS A 140 -16.45 -3.94 17.28
C HIS A 140 -17.95 -4.08 17.54
N VAL A 141 -18.53 -3.31 18.47
CA VAL A 141 -20.01 -3.20 18.63
C VAL A 141 -20.67 -2.65 17.37
N CYS A 142 -20.07 -1.68 16.67
CA CYS A 142 -20.59 -1.22 15.38
C CYS A 142 -20.60 -2.33 14.31
N VAL A 143 -19.54 -3.15 14.23
CA VAL A 143 -19.43 -4.27 13.27
C VAL A 143 -20.45 -5.36 13.58
N ILE A 144 -20.56 -5.78 14.85
CA ILE A 144 -21.50 -6.82 15.30
C ILE A 144 -22.94 -6.45 14.91
N ASP A 145 -23.39 -5.24 15.28
CA ASP A 145 -24.73 -4.75 14.95
C ASP A 145 -24.98 -4.64 13.42
N ASP A 146 -24.01 -4.14 12.65
CA ASP A 146 -24.17 -3.99 11.19
C ASP A 146 -24.18 -5.38 10.49
N SER A 147 -23.40 -6.36 10.95
CA SER A 147 -23.42 -7.75 10.46
C SER A 147 -24.73 -8.45 10.77
N VAL A 148 -25.27 -8.32 11.99
CA VAL A 148 -26.57 -8.91 12.38
C VAL A 148 -27.74 -8.30 11.58
N LEU A 149 -27.59 -7.08 11.04
CA LEU A 149 -28.56 -6.47 10.11
C LEU A 149 -28.39 -6.93 8.64
N LEU A 150 -27.28 -7.58 8.29
CA LEU A 150 -26.95 -8.06 6.94
C LEU A 150 -27.18 -9.57 6.78
N GLU A 151 -26.81 -10.35 7.78
CA GLU A 151 -26.82 -11.82 7.77
C GLU A 151 -28.21 -12.31 8.21
N ARG A 152 -29.06 -12.69 7.24
CA ARG A 152 -30.47 -13.07 7.49
C ARG A 152 -30.63 -14.57 7.77
N PRO A 153 -31.61 -14.98 8.63
CA PRO A 153 -31.90 -16.39 8.93
C PRO A 153 -32.38 -17.29 7.77
N SER A 154 -32.41 -16.81 6.53
CA SER A 154 -32.93 -17.56 5.36
C SER A 154 -31.84 -18.27 4.55
N ASP A 155 -30.60 -17.78 4.64
CA ASP A 155 -29.49 -18.27 3.83
C ASP A 155 -28.51 -18.98 4.78
N ASN A 156 -28.18 -20.26 4.52
CA ASN A 156 -27.29 -21.08 5.36
C ASN A 156 -25.81 -20.70 5.21
N THR A 157 -25.50 -19.40 5.13
CA THR A 157 -24.14 -18.86 5.11
C THR A 157 -23.59 -18.81 6.54
N SER A 158 -22.37 -19.28 6.74
CA SER A 158 -21.63 -19.05 8.00
C SER A 158 -21.48 -17.54 8.26
N PRO A 159 -21.48 -17.10 9.53
CA PRO A 159 -21.33 -15.69 9.87
C PRO A 159 -20.00 -15.15 9.37
N SER A 160 -19.99 -13.88 8.93
CA SER A 160 -18.80 -13.35 8.24
C SER A 160 -17.56 -13.33 9.16
N LYS A 161 -16.39 -13.58 8.58
CA LYS A 161 -15.10 -13.52 9.29
C LYS A 161 -14.91 -12.26 10.13
N ARG A 162 -15.36 -11.09 9.63
CA ARG A 162 -15.34 -9.82 10.39
C ARG A 162 -16.27 -9.81 11.61
N PHE A 163 -17.42 -10.48 11.56
CA PHE A 163 -18.26 -10.71 12.74
C PHE A 163 -17.48 -11.56 13.75
N SER A 164 -16.92 -12.69 13.30
CA SER A 164 -16.14 -13.61 14.13
C SER A 164 -14.98 -12.91 14.84
N GLU A 165 -14.11 -12.22 14.10
CA GLU A 165 -12.99 -11.44 14.62
C GLU A 165 -13.45 -10.36 15.61
N SER A 166 -14.54 -9.64 15.32
CA SER A 166 -15.03 -8.56 16.19
C SER A 166 -15.68 -9.07 17.47
N TYR A 167 -16.44 -10.16 17.38
CA TYR A 167 -17.03 -10.84 18.54
C TYR A 167 -15.94 -11.34 19.48
N TRP A 168 -14.97 -12.11 18.96
CA TRP A 168 -13.87 -12.65 19.77
C TRP A 168 -12.98 -11.55 20.36
N ALA A 169 -12.64 -10.49 19.59
CA ALA A 169 -11.86 -9.37 20.09
C ALA A 169 -12.58 -8.58 21.21
N LEU A 170 -13.89 -8.35 21.07
CA LEU A 170 -14.69 -7.67 22.09
C LEU A 170 -14.82 -8.54 23.36
N ARG A 171 -15.05 -9.85 23.18
CA ARG A 171 -15.20 -10.83 24.26
C ARG A 171 -13.91 -11.07 25.04
N GLN A 172 -12.77 -11.07 24.36
CA GLN A 172 -11.43 -11.10 24.98
C GLN A 172 -11.15 -9.80 25.77
N ALA A 173 -11.51 -8.62 25.22
CA ALA A 173 -11.36 -7.36 25.92
C ALA A 173 -12.24 -7.28 27.20
N TRP A 174 -13.44 -7.85 27.16
CA TRP A 174 -14.33 -7.95 28.33
C TRP A 174 -13.98 -9.08 29.31
N GLY A 175 -13.08 -10.00 28.93
CA GLY A 175 -12.54 -11.02 29.82
C GLY A 175 -13.50 -12.18 30.13
N GLU A 176 -14.30 -12.62 29.15
CA GLU A 176 -15.16 -13.80 29.32
C GLU A 176 -14.44 -15.15 29.15
N GLU A 177 -13.30 -15.19 28.46
CA GLU A 177 -12.51 -16.42 28.27
C GLU A 177 -11.02 -16.09 28.27
N ASP A 178 -10.26 -16.80 29.11
CA ASP A 178 -8.79 -16.70 29.25
C ASP A 178 -8.09 -17.87 28.51
N ASP A 179 -8.86 -18.67 27.76
CA ASP A 179 -8.38 -19.84 27.01
C ASP A 179 -7.63 -19.43 25.73
N LEU A 180 -6.43 -19.99 25.57
CA LEU A 180 -5.57 -19.78 24.41
C LEU A 180 -6.16 -20.48 23.17
N PRO A 181 -6.11 -19.84 21.97
CA PRO A 181 -6.50 -20.50 20.73
C PRO A 181 -5.64 -21.76 20.50
N GLY A 182 -6.29 -22.86 20.12
CA GLY A 182 -5.66 -24.17 19.93
C GLY A 182 -5.81 -25.15 21.09
N ARG A 183 -6.26 -24.74 22.28
CA ARG A 183 -6.54 -25.68 23.39
C ARG A 183 -7.96 -26.25 23.30
N GLY A 184 -8.13 -27.24 22.41
CA GLY A 184 -9.42 -27.90 22.18
C GLY A 184 -10.07 -28.43 23.47
N LYS A 185 -11.40 -28.28 23.58
CA LYS A 185 -12.20 -28.66 24.76
C LYS A 185 -12.44 -30.17 24.85
N THR A 186 -11.36 -30.94 25.02
CA THR A 186 -11.43 -32.35 25.42
C THR A 186 -12.07 -32.44 26.80
N GLN A 187 -13.28 -33.01 26.88
CA GLN A 187 -13.97 -33.23 28.14
C GLN A 187 -13.18 -34.21 29.03
N LEU A 188 -12.48 -33.68 30.03
CA LEU A 188 -11.84 -34.45 31.08
C LEU A 188 -12.29 -33.91 32.43
N ASN A 189 -13.03 -34.74 33.16
CA ASN A 189 -13.58 -34.41 34.48
C ASN A 189 -12.47 -34.00 35.44
N TYR A 190 -12.48 -32.74 35.85
CA TYR A 190 -11.83 -32.27 37.08
C TYR A 190 -12.91 -31.71 38.04
N PRO A 191 -12.71 -31.81 39.37
CA PRO A 191 -13.73 -31.38 40.33
C PRO A 191 -14.00 -29.88 40.23
N SER A 192 -15.25 -29.49 40.53
CA SER A 192 -15.70 -28.10 40.56
C SER A 192 -14.85 -27.25 41.51
N VAL A 193 -14.18 -26.23 40.97
CA VAL A 193 -13.62 -25.12 41.75
C VAL A 193 -14.77 -24.24 42.26
N ASP A 194 -14.67 -23.75 43.49
CA ASP A 194 -15.72 -22.96 44.16
C ASP A 194 -16.22 -21.79 43.30
N PRO A 195 -17.53 -21.70 43.00
CA PRO A 195 -18.08 -20.61 42.20
C PRO A 195 -17.93 -19.25 42.90
N ASP A 196 -18.10 -19.19 44.23
CA ASP A 196 -18.01 -17.95 45.00
C ASP A 196 -16.64 -17.26 44.86
N ARG A 197 -15.54 -18.05 44.83
CA ARG A 197 -14.18 -17.51 44.64
C ARG A 197 -13.90 -17.01 43.23
N THR A 198 -14.68 -17.42 42.24
CA THR A 198 -14.64 -16.79 40.91
C THR A 198 -15.58 -15.60 40.80
N ALA A 199 -16.68 -15.56 41.57
CA ALA A 199 -17.57 -14.39 41.68
C ALA A 199 -16.86 -13.18 42.32
N GLU A 200 -16.27 -13.32 43.50
CA GLU A 200 -15.53 -12.23 44.18
C GLU A 200 -14.41 -11.66 43.28
N LYS A 201 -13.74 -12.53 42.52
CA LYS A 201 -12.67 -12.13 41.60
C LYS A 201 -13.20 -11.46 40.33
N LYS A 202 -14.42 -11.78 39.89
CA LYS A 202 -15.14 -11.04 38.84
C LYS A 202 -15.57 -9.66 39.32
N GLU A 203 -16.23 -9.55 40.48
CA GLU A 203 -16.68 -8.24 41.01
C GLU A 203 -15.52 -7.26 41.19
N ASN A 204 -14.42 -7.68 41.82
CA ASN A 204 -13.25 -6.82 41.99
C ASN A 204 -12.57 -6.46 40.64
N ALA A 205 -12.66 -7.32 39.62
CA ALA A 205 -12.15 -7.04 38.28
C ALA A 205 -13.09 -6.17 37.43
N ILE A 206 -14.38 -6.13 37.75
CA ILE A 206 -15.40 -5.26 37.12
C ILE A 206 -15.32 -3.85 37.75
N GLY A 207 -15.19 -3.75 39.07
CA GLY A 207 -15.17 -2.48 39.80
C GLY A 207 -14.07 -1.49 39.37
N ASP A 208 -12.90 -1.99 38.94
CA ASP A 208 -11.81 -1.13 38.42
C ASP A 208 -11.93 -0.83 36.90
N ARG A 209 -12.85 -1.51 36.19
CA ARG A 209 -13.13 -1.30 34.75
C ARG A 209 -14.32 -0.40 34.51
N ASP A 210 -15.29 -0.38 35.42
CA ASP A 210 -16.44 0.53 35.38
C ASP A 210 -16.10 1.96 35.86
N ARG A 211 -14.83 2.35 35.73
CA ARG A 211 -14.36 3.73 35.88
C ARG A 211 -15.11 4.62 34.88
N HIS A 212 -16.07 5.37 35.41
CA HIS A 212 -16.75 6.42 34.68
C HIS A 212 -15.69 7.42 34.18
N PHE A 213 -15.48 7.48 32.87
CA PHE A 213 -14.47 8.36 32.26
C PHE A 213 -14.77 9.82 32.65
N SER A 214 -13.71 10.59 32.89
CA SER A 214 -13.87 12.04 33.09
C SER A 214 -14.36 12.69 31.81
N GLU A 215 -15.05 13.83 31.93
CA GLU A 215 -15.58 14.58 30.80
C GLU A 215 -14.48 14.90 29.77
N LEU A 216 -13.30 15.28 30.26
CA LEU A 216 -12.07 15.51 29.50
C LEU A 216 -11.61 14.28 28.68
N GLU A 217 -11.74 13.06 29.20
CA GLU A 217 -11.35 11.83 28.48
C GLU A 217 -12.40 11.42 27.46
N LEU A 218 -13.67 11.81 27.64
CA LEU A 218 -14.73 11.65 26.65
C LEU A 218 -14.60 12.67 25.51
N GLU A 219 -14.22 13.91 25.81
CA GLU A 219 -13.87 14.92 24.80
C GLU A 219 -12.68 14.46 23.95
N GLN A 220 -11.62 13.92 24.58
CA GLN A 220 -10.45 13.36 23.89
C GLN A 220 -10.81 12.16 23.00
N CYS A 221 -11.73 11.28 23.44
CA CYS A 221 -12.28 10.23 22.57
C CYS A 221 -13.02 10.82 21.36
N CYS A 222 -13.89 11.82 21.56
CA CYS A 222 -14.64 12.48 20.50
C CYS A 222 -13.70 13.16 19.49
N TYR A 223 -12.68 13.86 19.97
CA TYR A 223 -11.66 14.49 19.15
C TYR A 223 -10.87 13.50 18.30
N LEU A 224 -10.46 12.36 18.87
CA LEU A 224 -9.72 11.32 18.13
C LEU A 224 -10.60 10.71 17.01
N VAL A 225 -11.88 10.42 17.30
CA VAL A 225 -12.85 10.02 16.26
C VAL A 225 -13.00 11.11 15.20
N ASP A 226 -13.03 12.39 15.60
CA ASP A 226 -13.19 13.50 14.67
C ASP A 226 -11.98 13.70 13.74
N GLN A 227 -10.75 13.52 14.23
CA GLN A 227 -9.53 13.57 13.42
C GLN A 227 -9.45 12.40 12.43
N ILE A 228 -9.77 11.18 12.88
CA ILE A 228 -9.81 9.97 12.02
C ILE A 228 -10.84 10.15 10.90
N THR A 229 -12.06 10.54 11.24
CA THR A 229 -13.15 10.70 10.28
C THR A 229 -12.98 11.90 9.36
N ALA A 230 -12.34 12.99 9.82
CA ALA A 230 -11.97 14.11 8.95
C ALA A 230 -10.94 13.68 7.89
N THR A 231 -9.90 12.97 8.32
CA THR A 231 -8.87 12.44 7.41
C THR A 231 -9.47 11.48 6.39
N LEU A 232 -10.37 10.58 6.82
CA LEU A 232 -11.08 9.66 5.93
C LEU A 232 -12.03 10.35 4.95
N ALA A 233 -12.82 11.32 5.40
CA ALA A 233 -13.71 12.11 4.54
C ALA A 233 -12.91 12.84 3.44
N PHE A 234 -11.78 13.43 3.81
CA PHE A 234 -10.90 14.16 2.89
C PHE A 234 -10.16 13.23 1.92
N LEU A 235 -9.66 12.08 2.39
CA LEU A 235 -9.01 11.08 1.53
C LEU A 235 -10.00 10.43 0.56
N ALA A 236 -11.22 10.12 1.01
CA ALA A 236 -12.31 9.64 0.15
C ALA A 236 -12.69 10.67 -0.93
N ALA A 237 -12.66 11.96 -0.58
CA ALA A 237 -12.87 13.06 -1.52
C ALA A 237 -11.73 13.24 -2.53
N ARG A 238 -10.52 12.73 -2.27
CA ARG A 238 -9.42 12.69 -3.25
C ARG A 238 -9.38 11.43 -4.09
N GLY A 239 -9.81 10.29 -3.54
CA GLY A 239 -9.67 9.00 -4.20
C GLY A 239 -10.47 8.83 -5.50
N ARG A 240 -11.57 9.57 -5.71
CA ARG A 240 -12.34 9.56 -6.97
C ARG A 240 -13.20 10.81 -7.14
N ASP A 241 -13.18 11.38 -8.35
CA ASP A 241 -14.17 12.38 -8.79
C ASP A 241 -15.50 11.70 -9.15
N ASN A 242 -16.26 11.30 -8.13
CA ASN A 242 -17.62 10.77 -8.25
C ASN A 242 -18.46 11.21 -7.03
N ASP A 243 -19.44 12.08 -7.26
CA ASP A 243 -20.32 12.61 -6.21
C ASP A 243 -21.16 11.52 -5.51
N TYR A 244 -21.58 10.46 -6.21
CA TYR A 244 -22.35 9.35 -5.63
C TYR A 244 -21.51 8.56 -4.63
N TRP A 245 -20.29 8.17 -5.02
CA TRP A 245 -19.31 7.53 -4.12
C TRP A 245 -19.12 8.37 -2.85
N LEU A 246 -18.89 9.68 -3.01
CA LEU A 246 -18.64 10.58 -1.89
C LEU A 246 -19.89 10.76 -1.00
N VAL A 247 -21.09 10.83 -1.58
CA VAL A 247 -22.37 10.86 -0.83
C VAL A 247 -22.55 9.60 0.02
N VAL A 248 -22.30 8.40 -0.53
CA VAL A 248 -22.43 7.13 0.20
C VAL A 248 -21.39 7.02 1.33
N VAL A 249 -20.13 7.38 1.06
CA VAL A 249 -19.05 7.36 2.07
C VAL A 249 -19.34 8.34 3.20
N LEU A 250 -19.72 9.59 2.90
CA LEU A 250 -20.03 10.58 3.94
C LEU A 250 -21.27 10.21 4.76
N ALA A 251 -22.28 9.56 4.15
CA ALA A 251 -23.42 9.02 4.89
C ALA A 251 -23.01 7.88 5.84
N CYS A 252 -22.12 6.98 5.41
CA CYS A 252 -21.62 5.90 6.26
C CYS A 252 -20.68 6.40 7.37
N LEU A 253 -19.77 7.35 7.07
CA LEU A 253 -18.92 8.02 8.06
C LEU A 253 -19.75 8.75 9.12
N ALA A 254 -20.84 9.44 8.76
CA ALA A 254 -21.70 10.12 9.74
C ALA A 254 -22.43 9.13 10.67
N LYS A 255 -22.94 8.02 10.12
CA LYS A 255 -23.55 6.93 10.90
C LYS A 255 -22.54 6.28 11.86
N LEU A 256 -21.33 5.98 11.38
CA LEU A 256 -20.27 5.36 12.18
C LEU A 256 -19.72 6.30 13.26
N SER A 257 -19.41 7.56 12.90
CA SER A 257 -18.91 8.59 13.82
C SER A 257 -19.86 8.83 14.99
N THR A 258 -21.14 9.09 14.71
CA THR A 258 -22.15 9.30 15.76
C THR A 258 -22.33 8.07 16.65
N LYS A 259 -22.33 6.86 16.07
CA LYS A 259 -22.48 5.63 16.83
C LYS A 259 -21.31 5.39 17.78
N ILE A 260 -20.07 5.52 17.31
CA ILE A 260 -18.88 5.40 18.16
C ILE A 260 -18.90 6.43 19.31
N LYS A 261 -19.19 7.71 19.01
CA LYS A 261 -19.29 8.78 20.05
C LYS A 261 -20.35 8.47 21.12
N VAL A 262 -21.51 7.92 20.73
CA VAL A 262 -22.56 7.49 21.68
C VAL A 262 -22.14 6.27 22.48
N LEU A 263 -21.54 5.27 21.82
CA LEU A 263 -21.12 4.01 22.46
C LEU A 263 -20.05 4.24 23.54
N VAL A 264 -19.03 5.04 23.25
CA VAL A 264 -17.89 5.31 24.14
C VAL A 264 -18.31 5.96 25.48
N LYS A 265 -19.43 6.70 25.50
CA LYS A 265 -19.93 7.40 26.70
C LYS A 265 -20.32 6.44 27.84
N GLU A 266 -21.04 5.36 27.53
CA GLU A 266 -21.55 4.38 28.50
C GLU A 266 -21.13 2.95 28.10
N LEU A 267 -19.86 2.78 27.73
CA LEU A 267 -19.36 1.62 26.98
C LEU A 267 -19.68 0.26 27.63
N SER A 268 -19.50 0.09 28.94
CA SER A 268 -19.81 -1.16 29.65
C SER A 268 -21.26 -1.60 29.45
N ARG A 269 -22.21 -0.67 29.65
CA ARG A 269 -23.64 -0.93 29.42
C ARG A 269 -23.92 -1.18 27.94
N ASN A 270 -23.29 -0.44 27.05
CA ASN A 270 -23.53 -0.57 25.61
C ASN A 270 -23.00 -1.91 25.05
N VAL A 271 -21.86 -2.41 25.53
CA VAL A 271 -21.35 -3.75 25.21
C VAL A 271 -22.29 -4.83 25.73
N GLN A 272 -22.74 -4.73 27.00
CA GLN A 272 -23.74 -5.66 27.53
C GLN A 272 -25.04 -5.61 26.71
N THR A 273 -25.51 -4.43 26.32
CA THR A 273 -26.72 -4.25 25.50
C THR A 273 -26.58 -4.90 24.12
N CYS A 274 -25.39 -4.84 23.51
CA CYS A 274 -25.09 -5.51 22.25
C CYS A 274 -25.11 -7.04 22.40
N PHE A 275 -24.49 -7.59 23.45
CA PHE A 275 -24.57 -9.02 23.75
C PHE A 275 -26.00 -9.48 24.08
N ASP A 276 -26.75 -8.73 24.89
CA ASP A 276 -28.16 -9.03 25.21
C ASP A 276 -29.02 -9.12 23.94
N GLU A 277 -28.85 -8.18 23.00
CA GLU A 277 -29.61 -8.16 21.75
C GLU A 277 -29.16 -9.26 20.77
N LEU A 278 -27.86 -9.60 20.74
CA LEU A 278 -27.35 -10.73 19.97
C LEU A 278 -27.99 -12.06 20.43
N HIS A 279 -28.03 -12.30 21.75
CA HIS A 279 -28.71 -13.49 22.31
C HIS A 279 -30.22 -13.50 22.00
N ARG A 280 -30.90 -12.35 21.98
CA ARG A 280 -32.32 -12.25 21.57
C ARG A 280 -32.55 -12.50 20.08
N THR A 281 -31.56 -12.24 19.23
CA THR A 281 -31.76 -12.22 17.77
C THR A 281 -31.66 -13.62 17.13
N GLY A 282 -31.08 -14.61 17.82
CA GLY A 282 -31.36 -16.01 17.48
C GLY A 282 -30.43 -17.06 18.08
N ASP A 283 -31.02 -18.04 18.77
CA ASP A 283 -30.35 -19.28 19.21
C ASP A 283 -29.64 -19.99 18.05
N TRP A 284 -30.22 -19.99 16.85
CA TRP A 284 -29.68 -20.70 15.68
C TRP A 284 -28.31 -20.16 15.23
N PHE A 285 -28.16 -18.84 15.17
CA PHE A 285 -26.95 -18.14 14.73
C PHE A 285 -25.80 -18.40 15.71
N PHE A 286 -26.12 -18.35 17.01
CA PHE A 286 -25.17 -18.60 18.08
C PHE A 286 -24.76 -20.08 18.18
N ASN A 287 -25.70 -21.02 18.01
CA ASN A 287 -25.45 -22.46 18.09
C ASN A 287 -24.56 -23.01 16.97
N ASP A 288 -24.62 -22.44 15.75
CA ASP A 288 -23.71 -22.85 14.67
C ASP A 288 -22.34 -22.15 14.80
N PHE A 289 -22.33 -20.86 15.15
CA PHE A 289 -21.09 -20.12 15.39
C PHE A 289 -20.22 -20.74 16.50
N GLN A 290 -20.81 -21.21 17.61
CA GLN A 290 -20.07 -21.89 18.68
C GLN A 290 -19.53 -23.29 18.31
N ARG A 291 -19.91 -23.86 17.16
CA ARG A 291 -19.40 -25.17 16.69
C ARG A 291 -18.15 -25.06 15.81
N GLN A 292 -17.90 -23.90 15.22
CA GLN A 292 -16.79 -23.65 14.29
C GLN A 292 -15.57 -23.11 15.08
N GLN A 293 -14.35 -23.60 14.83
CA GLN A 293 -13.24 -23.44 15.79
C GLN A 293 -12.40 -22.18 15.54
N GLY A 294 -12.99 -21.03 15.83
CA GLY A 294 -12.30 -19.74 15.86
C GLY A 294 -12.18 -19.07 14.49
N PRO A 295 -11.56 -17.87 14.41
CA PRO A 295 -11.66 -17.01 13.24
C PRO A 295 -10.90 -17.48 11.98
N GLN A 296 -10.15 -18.59 12.05
CA GLN A 296 -9.35 -19.09 10.92
C GLN A 296 -10.16 -19.94 9.92
N ASP A 297 -11.27 -20.57 10.35
CA ASP A 297 -12.10 -21.44 9.50
C ASP A 297 -13.00 -20.67 8.51
N PHE A 298 -13.10 -19.33 8.62
CA PHE A 298 -14.05 -18.51 7.88
C PHE A 298 -13.46 -17.95 6.57
N GLN A 299 -14.05 -18.32 5.42
CA GLN A 299 -13.64 -17.82 4.09
C GLN A 299 -14.29 -16.47 3.73
N ASP A 300 -13.53 -15.57 3.10
CA ASP A 300 -13.97 -14.25 2.63
C ASP A 300 -14.74 -14.33 1.27
N ASP A 301 -15.64 -15.31 1.10
CA ASP A 301 -16.16 -15.75 -0.21
C ASP A 301 -17.27 -14.84 -0.81
N ASP A 302 -17.82 -13.93 0.01
CA ASP A 302 -18.86 -12.92 -0.33
C ASP A 302 -18.55 -12.02 -1.54
N ALA A 303 -17.30 -11.96 -1.98
CA ALA A 303 -16.83 -10.94 -2.92
C ALA A 303 -17.31 -11.17 -4.37
N GLN A 304 -17.44 -12.43 -4.81
CA GLN A 304 -17.36 -12.76 -6.25
C GLN A 304 -18.69 -12.90 -7.01
N GLN A 305 -19.85 -13.07 -6.34
CA GLN A 305 -21.10 -13.22 -7.09
C GLN A 305 -21.48 -11.91 -7.83
N PRO A 306 -21.63 -11.92 -9.16
CA PRO A 306 -22.13 -10.77 -9.91
C PRO A 306 -23.61 -10.56 -9.62
N LEU A 307 -24.04 -9.30 -9.51
CA LEU A 307 -25.46 -8.98 -9.45
C LEU A 307 -26.08 -9.14 -10.83
N SER A 308 -27.28 -9.71 -10.88
CA SER A 308 -28.16 -9.65 -12.04
C SER A 308 -28.93 -8.33 -12.06
N ASP A 309 -29.28 -7.85 -13.25
CA ASP A 309 -29.94 -6.54 -13.47
C ASP A 309 -31.27 -6.38 -12.67
N ASN A 310 -31.90 -7.50 -12.29
CA ASN A 310 -33.17 -7.55 -11.58
C ASN A 310 -33.03 -7.56 -10.04
N SER A 311 -31.84 -7.27 -9.48
CA SER A 311 -31.63 -7.31 -8.03
C SER A 311 -32.51 -6.27 -7.29
N PRO A 312 -33.23 -6.64 -6.20
CA PRO A 312 -34.09 -5.68 -5.49
C PRO A 312 -33.31 -4.50 -4.90
N THR A 313 -33.93 -3.31 -4.86
CA THR A 313 -33.36 -2.07 -4.29
C THR A 313 -32.81 -2.26 -2.87
N HIS A 314 -33.44 -3.15 -2.08
CA HIS A 314 -32.96 -3.57 -0.77
C HIS A 314 -31.57 -4.23 -0.84
N THR A 315 -31.38 -5.18 -1.75
CA THR A 315 -30.11 -5.91 -1.93
C THR A 315 -29.00 -5.00 -2.45
N ARG A 316 -29.32 -4.07 -3.37
CA ARG A 316 -28.37 -3.02 -3.81
C ARG A 316 -27.91 -2.16 -2.63
N TYR A 317 -28.84 -1.58 -1.87
CA TYR A 317 -28.53 -0.77 -0.67
C TYR A 317 -27.71 -1.55 0.37
N CYS A 318 -28.06 -2.80 0.65
CA CYS A 318 -27.29 -3.64 1.57
C CYS A 318 -25.87 -3.92 1.08
N ARG A 319 -25.65 -4.16 -0.23
CA ARG A 319 -24.28 -4.38 -0.76
C ARG A 319 -23.46 -3.09 -0.77
N GLU A 320 -24.05 -1.95 -1.12
CA GLU A 320 -23.40 -0.63 -1.04
C GLU A 320 -22.94 -0.33 0.40
N VAL A 321 -23.83 -0.49 1.39
CA VAL A 321 -23.50 -0.22 2.79
C VAL A 321 -22.58 -1.28 3.38
N LYS A 322 -22.78 -2.59 3.11
CA LYS A 322 -21.87 -3.66 3.57
C LYS A 322 -20.43 -3.37 3.16
N VAL A 323 -20.21 -3.05 1.88
CA VAL A 323 -18.86 -2.84 1.32
C VAL A 323 -18.22 -1.54 1.80
N VAL A 324 -18.96 -0.42 1.86
CA VAL A 324 -18.42 0.85 2.37
C VAL A 324 -18.20 0.82 3.89
N SER A 325 -19.13 0.23 4.67
CA SER A 325 -18.94 0.05 6.12
C SER A 325 -17.71 -0.83 6.37
N SER A 326 -17.58 -1.96 5.65
CA SER A 326 -16.38 -2.82 5.60
C SER A 326 -15.08 -2.04 5.44
N TRP A 327 -14.98 -1.20 4.40
CA TRP A 327 -13.75 -0.45 4.16
C TRP A 327 -13.47 0.59 5.25
N LEU A 328 -14.51 1.27 5.76
CA LEU A 328 -14.36 2.23 6.86
C LEU A 328 -13.96 1.55 8.17
N THR A 329 -14.51 0.37 8.50
CA THR A 329 -14.14 -0.37 9.71
C THR A 329 -12.73 -0.96 9.61
N ASP A 330 -12.28 -1.38 8.43
CA ASP A 330 -10.87 -1.73 8.17
C ASP A 330 -9.95 -0.51 8.43
N CYS A 331 -10.29 0.66 7.88
CA CYS A 331 -9.54 1.90 8.10
C CYS A 331 -9.41 2.26 9.58
N PHE A 332 -10.53 2.27 10.31
CA PHE A 332 -10.54 2.57 11.74
C PHE A 332 -9.71 1.54 12.53
N THR A 333 -9.89 0.24 12.27
CA THR A 333 -9.14 -0.83 12.95
C THR A 333 -7.63 -0.68 12.72
N ARG A 334 -7.22 -0.37 11.48
CA ARG A 334 -5.83 -0.08 11.09
C ARG A 334 -5.25 1.07 11.91
N ILE A 335 -5.91 2.24 11.87
CA ILE A 335 -5.44 3.44 12.56
C ILE A 335 -5.37 3.21 14.08
N LEU A 336 -6.39 2.60 14.69
CA LEU A 336 -6.42 2.39 16.14
C LEU A 336 -5.31 1.44 16.61
N ARG A 337 -5.01 0.37 15.85
CA ARG A 337 -3.88 -0.53 16.12
C ARG A 337 -2.53 0.17 16.05
N ASP A 338 -2.28 0.99 15.01
CA ASP A 338 -1.04 1.78 14.90
C ASP A 338 -0.97 2.92 15.95
N LEU A 339 -2.10 3.47 16.41
CA LEU A 339 -2.14 4.40 17.56
C LEU A 339 -1.88 3.70 18.90
N GLY A 340 -2.08 2.37 18.98
CA GLY A 340 -1.60 1.51 20.07
C GLY A 340 -2.59 0.46 20.56
N ALA A 341 -3.79 0.36 19.99
CA ALA A 341 -4.81 -0.59 20.43
C ALA A 341 -4.41 -2.06 20.18
N GLN A 342 -4.92 -2.98 21.00
CA GLN A 342 -4.68 -4.43 20.94
C GLN A 342 -3.18 -4.83 21.01
N ARG A 343 -2.31 -3.97 21.56
CA ARG A 343 -0.85 -4.15 21.56
C ARG A 343 -0.40 -5.36 22.39
N SER A 344 0.05 -6.41 21.69
CA SER A 344 0.58 -7.64 22.27
C SER A 344 1.69 -7.37 23.30
N ARG A 345 1.73 -8.14 24.40
CA ARG A 345 2.66 -7.92 25.54
C ARG A 345 4.14 -7.86 25.15
N SER A 346 4.52 -8.53 24.06
CA SER A 346 5.87 -8.51 23.45
C SER A 346 6.28 -7.13 22.90
N ALA A 347 5.34 -6.35 22.36
CA ALA A 347 5.61 -5.08 21.68
C ALA A 347 5.80 -3.88 22.64
N ARG A 348 6.09 -4.11 23.93
CA ARG A 348 6.11 -3.12 25.02
C ARG A 348 7.27 -2.11 25.01
N SER A 349 8.13 -2.11 23.98
CA SER A 349 9.13 -1.05 23.81
C SER A 349 8.48 0.34 23.74
N GLY A 350 9.12 1.34 24.35
CA GLY A 350 8.71 2.74 24.20
C GLY A 350 8.93 3.28 22.78
N SER A 351 9.81 2.63 22.00
CA SER A 351 10.17 3.04 20.65
C SER A 351 9.00 3.00 19.67
N ILE A 352 8.94 3.99 18.77
CA ILE A 352 8.07 3.98 17.60
C ILE A 352 8.96 3.94 16.34
N ASN A 353 8.56 3.18 15.33
CA ASN A 353 9.21 3.15 14.02
C ASN A 353 8.15 2.72 13.00
N VAL A 354 7.60 3.68 12.24
CA VAL A 354 6.57 3.49 11.22
C VAL A 354 7.08 4.09 9.93
N CYS A 355 7.19 3.30 8.87
CA CYS A 355 7.85 3.68 7.63
C CYS A 355 6.99 3.35 6.42
N THR A 356 6.93 4.26 5.45
CA THR A 356 6.29 4.06 4.15
C THR A 356 7.25 4.47 3.05
N ILE A 357 7.50 3.56 2.11
CA ILE A 357 8.34 3.78 0.92
C ILE A 357 7.50 3.49 -0.32
N VAL A 358 7.60 4.36 -1.33
CA VAL A 358 7.13 4.10 -2.71
C VAL A 358 8.35 4.19 -3.61
N TYR A 359 8.79 3.04 -4.13
CA TYR A 359 10.02 2.92 -4.95
C TYR A 359 9.76 2.21 -6.29
N PRO A 360 10.57 2.43 -7.33
CA PRO A 360 10.42 1.78 -8.63
C PRO A 360 11.08 0.37 -8.67
N ALA A 361 10.27 -0.67 -8.79
CA ALA A 361 10.71 -2.07 -8.88
C ALA A 361 10.58 -2.66 -10.30
N GLY A 362 11.47 -3.60 -10.62
CA GLY A 362 11.59 -4.27 -11.92
C GLY A 362 12.12 -3.38 -13.04
N VAL A 363 12.41 -4.00 -14.19
CA VAL A 363 12.83 -3.29 -15.42
C VAL A 363 11.73 -2.35 -15.93
N ALA A 364 10.47 -2.73 -15.77
CA ALA A 364 9.31 -1.89 -16.09
C ALA A 364 9.14 -0.68 -15.16
N GLY A 365 9.97 -0.51 -14.11
CA GLY A 365 9.89 0.61 -13.17
C GLY A 365 8.55 0.72 -12.43
N THR A 366 7.88 -0.41 -12.21
CA THR A 366 6.55 -0.41 -11.57
C THR A 366 6.67 0.09 -10.14
N ARG A 367 5.82 1.05 -9.77
CA ARG A 367 5.87 1.65 -8.44
C ARG A 367 5.34 0.63 -7.42
N THR A 368 6.20 0.28 -6.48
CA THR A 368 5.92 -0.66 -5.40
C THR A 368 5.86 0.11 -4.08
N LEU A 369 4.71 0.00 -3.43
CA LEU A 369 4.49 0.46 -2.06
C LEU A 369 5.05 -0.58 -1.09
N LEU A 370 5.72 -0.12 -0.04
CA LEU A 370 6.25 -0.93 1.06
C LEU A 370 6.03 -0.19 2.39
N CYS A 371 5.43 -0.85 3.36
CA CYS A 371 5.02 -0.27 4.64
C CYS A 371 5.51 -1.13 5.83
N GLN A 372 6.07 -0.48 6.84
CA GLN A 372 6.29 -1.03 8.17
C GLN A 372 5.32 -0.38 9.16
N ALA A 373 4.49 -1.21 9.78
CA ALA A 373 3.52 -0.82 10.79
C ALA A 373 4.13 -0.78 12.20
N ARG A 374 3.43 -0.12 13.15
CA ARG A 374 3.94 0.02 14.53
C ARG A 374 3.96 -1.31 15.31
N ASN A 375 3.13 -2.27 14.93
CA ASN A 375 3.13 -3.63 15.48
C ASN A 375 4.29 -4.51 14.93
N GLY A 376 5.10 -4.01 13.98
CA GLY A 376 6.18 -4.75 13.32
C GLY A 376 5.77 -5.51 12.06
N GLN A 377 4.48 -5.51 11.69
CA GLN A 377 3.98 -6.04 10.42
C GLN A 377 4.65 -5.32 9.24
N ILE A 378 5.02 -6.09 8.21
CA ILE A 378 5.58 -5.56 6.96
C ILE A 378 4.68 -5.99 5.81
N SER A 379 4.25 -5.03 4.99
CA SER A 379 3.36 -5.28 3.86
C SER A 379 3.76 -4.42 2.65
N GLY A 380 3.29 -4.78 1.47
CA GLY A 380 3.53 -3.97 0.27
C GLY A 380 2.54 -4.24 -0.85
N SER A 381 2.65 -3.50 -1.96
CA SER A 381 1.85 -3.76 -3.15
C SER A 381 2.42 -3.07 -4.40
N PRO A 382 2.49 -3.76 -5.55
CA PRO A 382 2.70 -3.15 -6.87
C PRO A 382 1.38 -2.62 -7.50
N GLY A 383 0.25 -2.69 -6.78
CA GLY A 383 -1.08 -2.35 -7.29
C GLY A 383 -1.27 -0.83 -7.43
N GLN A 384 -1.43 -0.35 -8.67
CA GLN A 384 -1.52 1.09 -8.99
C GLN A 384 -2.56 1.86 -8.17
N ILE A 385 -3.72 1.27 -7.86
CA ILE A 385 -4.76 1.93 -7.04
C ILE A 385 -4.34 2.04 -5.56
N MET A 386 -3.64 1.03 -5.03
CA MET A 386 -3.12 1.05 -3.66
C MET A 386 -1.99 2.09 -3.53
N VAL A 387 -1.09 2.14 -4.52
CA VAL A 387 -0.02 3.15 -4.61
C VAL A 387 -0.60 4.56 -4.73
N ALA A 388 -1.63 4.77 -5.55
CA ALA A 388 -2.30 6.07 -5.69
C ALA A 388 -3.06 6.49 -4.41
N PHE A 389 -3.65 5.54 -3.69
CA PHE A 389 -4.30 5.79 -2.40
C PHE A 389 -3.28 6.22 -1.33
N ALA A 390 -2.16 5.49 -1.21
CA ALA A 390 -1.05 5.86 -0.34
C ALA A 390 -0.43 7.22 -0.74
N SER A 391 -0.21 7.47 -2.04
CA SER A 391 0.30 8.74 -2.58
C SER A 391 -0.56 9.95 -2.20
N ASN A 392 -1.88 9.80 -2.18
CA ASN A 392 -2.80 10.84 -1.68
C ASN A 392 -2.61 11.11 -0.18
N SER A 393 -2.43 10.07 0.64
CA SER A 393 -2.17 10.22 2.08
C SER A 393 -0.78 10.82 2.37
N LEU A 394 0.25 10.40 1.64
CA LEU A 394 1.60 10.96 1.68
C LEU A 394 1.61 12.45 1.27
N THR A 395 0.74 12.85 0.33
CA THR A 395 0.54 14.25 -0.05
C THR A 395 -0.21 15.07 1.02
N ILE A 396 -1.00 14.43 1.89
CA ILE A 396 -1.53 15.09 3.11
C ILE A 396 -0.39 15.27 4.12
N ILE A 397 0.44 14.24 4.34
CA ILE A 397 1.61 14.30 5.24
C ILE A 397 2.61 15.38 4.80
N ASP A 398 2.87 15.52 3.49
CA ASP A 398 3.67 16.62 2.91
C ASP A 398 3.24 17.98 3.48
N LYS A 399 1.94 18.27 3.37
CA LYS A 399 1.37 19.56 3.73
C LYS A 399 1.22 19.75 5.22
N LEU A 400 0.76 18.73 5.96
CA LEU A 400 0.79 18.72 7.43
C LEU A 400 2.21 19.02 7.93
N SER A 401 3.24 18.39 7.36
CA SER A 401 4.64 18.66 7.74
C SER A 401 5.07 20.10 7.47
N SER A 402 4.59 20.72 6.38
CA SER A 402 4.87 22.13 6.07
C SER A 402 4.17 23.10 7.03
N ILE A 403 2.90 22.84 7.36
CA ILE A 403 2.13 23.69 8.28
C ILE A 403 2.70 23.58 9.71
N LEU A 404 3.01 22.36 10.17
CA LEU A 404 3.65 22.14 11.47
C LEU A 404 5.07 22.73 11.53
N SER A 405 5.83 22.70 10.43
CA SER A 405 7.12 23.40 10.34
C SER A 405 6.96 24.91 10.48
N SER A 406 5.92 25.51 9.89
CA SER A 406 5.65 26.95 10.02
C SER A 406 5.23 27.34 11.45
N ARG A 407 4.40 26.50 12.12
CA ARG A 407 4.02 26.69 13.53
C ARG A 407 5.21 26.65 14.50
N ALA A 408 6.30 25.98 14.12
CA ALA A 408 7.51 25.88 14.95
C ALA A 408 8.40 27.14 14.93
N TYR A 409 8.18 28.07 13.99
CA TYR A 409 9.02 29.27 13.82
C TYR A 409 8.43 30.49 14.55
N VAL A 410 8.43 30.44 15.88
CA VAL A 410 8.18 31.60 16.75
C VAL A 410 9.45 31.88 17.55
N PRO A 411 10.14 33.02 17.34
CA PRO A 411 11.34 33.34 18.11
C PRO A 411 10.98 33.68 19.57
N PRO A 412 11.83 33.33 20.55
CA PRO A 412 11.64 33.77 21.93
C PRO A 412 11.80 35.30 22.04
N PRO A 413 11.09 35.97 22.98
CA PRO A 413 11.21 37.41 23.16
C PRO A 413 12.60 37.81 23.64
N GLU A 414 13.13 38.91 23.09
CA GLU A 414 14.44 39.45 23.43
C GLU A 414 14.47 40.04 24.86
N HIS A 415 15.00 39.30 25.82
CA HIS A 415 15.43 39.89 27.09
C HIS A 415 16.84 40.48 26.95
N GLN A 416 16.88 41.80 26.72
CA GLN A 416 18.11 42.58 26.75
C GLN A 416 18.73 42.54 28.16
N THR A 417 19.93 41.98 28.28
CA THR A 417 20.89 42.32 29.34
C THR A 417 22.29 42.32 28.77
N THR A 418 22.95 43.47 28.87
CA THR A 418 24.39 43.62 28.61
C THR A 418 25.18 43.10 29.81
N ASP A 419 26.25 42.32 29.58
CA ASP A 419 27.59 42.87 29.80
C ASP A 419 28.71 42.05 29.12
N GLN A 420 29.95 42.57 29.17
CA GLN A 420 31.12 42.04 28.45
C GLN A 420 31.91 41.00 29.27
N GLY A 421 32.47 39.99 28.59
CA GLY A 421 33.39 39.01 29.20
C GLY A 421 34.18 38.22 28.15
N THR A 422 35.51 38.32 28.17
CA THR A 422 36.39 37.76 27.13
C THR A 422 36.65 36.27 27.24
N GLY A 423 36.36 35.54 26.16
CA GLY A 423 37.25 34.52 25.59
C GLY A 423 37.57 33.26 26.41
N ASP A 424 36.77 32.20 26.22
CA ASP A 424 37.33 30.99 25.59
C ASP A 424 36.20 30.15 24.94
N ARG A 425 36.42 29.56 23.76
CA ARG A 425 35.35 28.87 22.99
C ARG A 425 35.51 27.34 22.95
N SER A 426 35.63 26.74 24.12
CA SER A 426 35.49 25.29 24.27
C SER A 426 34.02 24.87 24.05
N GLN A 427 33.80 23.83 23.23
CA GLN A 427 32.44 23.31 22.99
C GLN A 427 31.98 22.45 24.17
N SER A 428 31.44 23.08 25.21
CA SER A 428 30.75 22.39 26.29
C SER A 428 29.43 21.79 25.78
N THR A 429 29.48 20.56 25.26
CA THR A 429 28.29 19.78 24.91
C THR A 429 27.55 19.39 26.19
N SER A 430 26.67 20.28 26.65
CA SER A 430 25.79 20.06 27.79
C SER A 430 24.90 18.86 27.51
N LYS A 431 25.14 17.74 28.19
CA LYS A 431 24.29 16.55 28.16
C LYS A 431 22.94 16.90 28.79
N SER A 432 21.98 17.35 28.00
CA SER A 432 20.58 17.37 28.39
C SER A 432 20.13 15.93 28.72
N SER A 433 19.34 15.78 29.78
CA SER A 433 18.74 14.50 30.15
C SER A 433 17.98 13.88 28.97
N GLY A 434 18.22 12.60 28.71
CA GLY A 434 17.75 11.92 27.50
C GLY A 434 16.26 11.60 27.49
N GLU A 435 15.42 12.59 27.22
CA GLU A 435 14.03 12.34 26.81
C GLU A 435 13.96 11.84 25.35
N PRO A 436 13.04 10.92 25.02
CA PRO A 436 12.91 10.36 23.68
C PRO A 436 12.30 11.39 22.70
N GLU A 437 13.12 12.02 21.86
CA GLU A 437 12.63 12.89 20.79
C GLU A 437 11.78 12.09 19.78
N THR A 438 10.57 12.56 19.47
CA THR A 438 9.73 12.02 18.40
C THR A 438 9.97 12.82 17.12
N VAL A 439 10.43 12.15 16.07
CA VAL A 439 10.89 12.78 14.83
C VAL A 439 10.19 12.16 13.61
N LEU A 440 9.62 13.02 12.78
CA LEU A 440 9.17 12.68 11.44
C LEU A 440 10.25 13.09 10.43
N VAL A 441 10.56 12.20 9.48
CA VAL A 441 11.29 12.50 8.25
C VAL A 441 10.34 12.32 7.07
N VAL A 442 10.24 13.34 6.22
CA VAL A 442 9.44 13.35 4.99
C VAL A 442 10.37 13.66 3.83
N GLU A 443 10.52 12.70 2.92
CA GLU A 443 11.32 12.81 1.69
C GLU A 443 10.43 12.42 0.51
N LEU A 444 10.18 13.37 -0.39
CA LEU A 444 9.16 13.25 -1.43
C LEU A 444 9.71 13.75 -2.75
N GLU A 445 9.47 13.00 -3.82
CA GLU A 445 10.12 13.21 -5.11
C GLU A 445 9.04 13.22 -6.19
N ARG A 446 8.82 14.39 -6.80
CA ARG A 446 7.83 14.59 -7.87
C ARG A 446 8.55 14.67 -9.20
N HIS A 447 8.17 13.83 -10.15
CA HIS A 447 8.54 14.05 -11.55
C HIS A 447 7.72 15.23 -12.07
N ASN A 448 8.40 16.17 -12.71
CA ASN A 448 7.86 17.41 -13.25
C ASN A 448 8.04 17.38 -14.77
N GLU A 449 6.93 17.38 -15.51
CA GLU A 449 6.91 17.75 -16.92
C GLU A 449 6.99 19.29 -17.01
N ASP A 450 8.20 19.83 -17.10
CA ASP A 450 8.39 21.27 -17.37
C ASP A 450 8.03 21.60 -18.83
N VAL A 451 7.58 22.83 -19.08
CA VAL A 451 7.00 23.27 -20.37
C VAL A 451 7.95 23.11 -21.57
N ASP A 452 9.26 23.12 -21.33
CA ASP A 452 10.31 22.97 -22.34
C ASP A 452 10.58 21.50 -22.73
N GLY A 453 9.93 20.52 -22.10
CA GLY A 453 10.08 19.09 -22.37
C GLY A 453 11.29 18.41 -21.70
N GLU A 454 12.08 19.14 -20.90
CA GLU A 454 13.06 18.52 -20.01
C GLU A 454 12.36 17.81 -18.84
N GLN A 455 12.69 16.53 -18.66
CA GLN A 455 12.30 15.78 -17.46
C GLN A 455 13.10 16.27 -16.26
N ARG A 456 12.42 16.71 -15.19
CA ARG A 456 13.09 17.16 -13.95
C ARG A 456 12.43 16.57 -12.71
N PHE A 457 13.25 16.17 -11.74
CA PHE A 457 12.76 15.70 -10.43
C PHE A 457 12.85 16.80 -9.38
N ASN A 458 11.71 17.11 -8.75
CA ASN A 458 11.64 17.95 -7.56
C ASN A 458 11.78 17.10 -6.31
N HIS A 459 12.97 17.10 -5.69
CA HIS A 459 13.23 16.44 -4.40
C HIS A 459 12.96 17.39 -3.23
N VAL A 460 12.07 16.99 -2.32
CA VAL A 460 11.68 17.74 -1.12
C VAL A 460 11.99 16.92 0.13
N ARG A 461 12.85 17.44 1.01
CA ARG A 461 13.25 16.82 2.28
C ARG A 461 12.91 17.72 3.46
N ARG A 462 12.13 17.20 4.42
CA ARG A 462 11.85 17.86 5.70
C ARG A 462 12.08 16.89 6.86
N ARG A 463 12.66 17.40 7.96
CA ARG A 463 12.70 16.73 9.26
C ARG A 463 11.96 17.60 10.27
N LEU A 464 11.01 17.01 10.98
CA LEU A 464 10.13 17.71 11.93
C LEU A 464 10.16 16.98 13.27
N THR A 465 10.52 17.70 14.33
CA THR A 465 10.33 17.24 15.71
C THR A 465 8.86 17.42 16.10
N ILE A 466 8.19 16.33 16.44
CA ILE A 466 6.80 16.36 16.89
C ILE A 466 6.78 16.74 18.38
N ARG A 467 6.12 17.86 18.72
CA ARG A 467 6.10 18.40 20.09
C ARG A 467 4.80 18.16 20.85
N ALA A 468 3.69 17.88 20.17
CA ALA A 468 2.39 17.61 20.78
C ALA A 468 1.81 16.25 20.32
N LEU A 469 1.05 15.59 21.19
CA LEU A 469 0.39 14.33 20.85
C LEU A 469 -0.68 14.50 19.75
N ALA A 470 -1.32 15.68 19.66
CA ALA A 470 -2.24 16.04 18.58
C ALA A 470 -1.60 15.89 17.18
N ASP A 471 -0.37 16.39 17.03
CA ASP A 471 0.38 16.36 15.77
C ASP A 471 0.80 14.92 15.43
N PHE A 472 1.24 14.15 16.44
CA PHE A 472 1.52 12.73 16.31
C PHE A 472 0.30 11.97 15.78
N VAL A 473 -0.89 12.18 16.36
CA VAL A 473 -2.14 11.53 15.95
C VAL A 473 -2.49 11.86 14.50
N ALA A 474 -2.39 13.12 14.08
CA ALA A 474 -2.68 13.53 12.70
C ALA A 474 -1.75 12.85 11.68
N ILE A 475 -0.44 12.80 11.96
CA ILE A 475 0.56 12.17 11.11
C ILE A 475 0.40 10.64 11.09
N ALA A 476 0.25 10.01 12.26
CA ALA A 476 0.08 8.56 12.39
C ALA A 476 -1.20 8.06 11.69
N THR A 477 -2.31 8.80 11.81
CA THR A 477 -3.56 8.52 11.08
C THR A 477 -3.33 8.44 9.56
N CYS A 478 -2.57 9.38 9.01
CA CYS A 478 -2.25 9.37 7.57
C CYS A 478 -1.31 8.22 7.19
N LEU A 479 -0.33 7.87 8.04
CA LEU A 479 0.58 6.74 7.80
C LEU A 479 -0.15 5.39 7.81
N SER A 480 -1.07 5.16 8.74
CA SER A 480 -1.92 3.95 8.74
C SER A 480 -2.77 3.83 7.48
N LEU A 481 -3.22 4.94 6.92
CA LEU A 481 -3.95 4.97 5.64
C LEU A 481 -3.04 4.76 4.41
N CYS A 482 -1.71 4.69 4.59
CA CYS A 482 -0.78 4.23 3.55
C CYS A 482 -0.68 2.69 3.47
N HIS A 483 -1.38 1.93 4.33
CA HIS A 483 -1.28 0.46 4.31
C HIS A 483 -1.97 -0.14 3.06
N PRO A 484 -1.34 -1.08 2.33
CA PRO A 484 -1.87 -1.62 1.07
C PRO A 484 -3.24 -2.31 1.25
N GLU A 485 -3.50 -2.93 2.40
CA GLU A 485 -4.82 -3.50 2.76
C GLU A 485 -5.96 -2.47 2.62
N VAL A 486 -5.73 -1.25 3.11
CA VAL A 486 -6.70 -0.15 3.09
C VAL A 486 -6.95 0.33 1.66
N GLY A 487 -5.88 0.43 0.85
CA GLY A 487 -5.96 0.70 -0.58
C GLY A 487 -6.69 -0.41 -1.35
N GLY A 488 -6.53 -1.67 -0.94
CA GLY A 488 -7.25 -2.83 -1.49
C GLY A 488 -8.74 -2.83 -1.13
N GLY A 489 -9.08 -2.53 0.12
CA GLY A 489 -10.46 -2.33 0.55
C GLY A 489 -11.14 -1.18 -0.19
N PHE A 490 -10.41 -0.08 -0.39
CA PHE A 490 -10.84 1.04 -1.23
C PHE A 490 -11.06 0.62 -2.69
N GLN A 491 -10.14 -0.15 -3.28
CA GLN A 491 -10.29 -0.67 -4.64
C GLN A 491 -11.53 -1.55 -4.81
N ARG A 492 -11.75 -2.53 -3.92
CA ARG A 492 -12.95 -3.40 -3.94
C ARG A 492 -14.23 -2.57 -3.80
N SER A 493 -14.20 -1.53 -2.96
CA SER A 493 -15.31 -0.61 -2.74
C SER A 493 -15.62 0.25 -3.97
N LEU A 494 -14.59 0.81 -4.62
CA LEU A 494 -14.74 1.53 -5.88
C LEU A 494 -15.23 0.62 -7.00
N GLN A 495 -14.77 -0.64 -7.09
CA GLN A 495 -15.23 -1.60 -8.09
C GLN A 495 -16.71 -1.93 -7.90
N THR A 496 -17.12 -2.29 -6.68
CA THR A 496 -18.52 -2.61 -6.36
C THR A 496 -19.44 -1.41 -6.61
N ILE A 497 -19.08 -0.21 -6.13
CA ILE A 497 -19.90 0.99 -6.35
C ILE A 497 -19.84 1.46 -7.82
N SER A 498 -18.76 1.22 -8.57
CA SER A 498 -18.74 1.53 -10.01
C SER A 498 -19.67 0.61 -10.80
N ALA A 499 -19.71 -0.68 -10.46
CA ALA A 499 -20.66 -1.61 -11.08
C ALA A 499 -22.10 -1.21 -10.74
N LEU A 500 -22.38 -0.85 -9.49
CA LEU A 500 -23.72 -0.45 -9.05
C LEU A 500 -24.16 0.92 -9.60
N SER A 501 -23.27 1.90 -9.72
CA SER A 501 -23.58 3.24 -10.26
C SER A 501 -23.56 3.34 -11.79
N ALA A 502 -23.17 2.28 -12.50
CA ALA A 502 -23.41 2.15 -13.94
C ALA A 502 -24.91 1.93 -14.26
N PHE A 503 -25.70 1.53 -13.25
CA PHE A 503 -27.16 1.54 -13.28
C PHE A 503 -27.64 2.84 -12.61
N GLU A 504 -28.37 3.66 -13.37
CA GLU A 504 -28.60 5.09 -13.14
C GLU A 504 -28.97 5.49 -11.69
N GLU A 505 -28.60 6.71 -11.30
CA GLU A 505 -29.12 7.37 -10.08
C GLU A 505 -30.63 7.61 -10.35
N PRO A 506 -31.55 6.90 -9.68
CA PRO A 506 -32.94 6.82 -10.12
C PRO A 506 -33.62 8.18 -10.01
N ASP A 507 -34.11 8.67 -11.16
CA ASP A 507 -34.61 10.02 -11.31
C ASP A 507 -35.89 10.24 -10.49
N ASP A 508 -36.02 11.39 -9.81
CA ASP A 508 -37.16 11.69 -8.91
C ASP A 508 -38.54 11.73 -9.64
N ASN A 509 -38.58 11.48 -10.97
CA ASN A 509 -39.76 11.52 -11.84
C ASN A 509 -40.31 10.15 -12.31
N GLU A 510 -39.59 9.03 -12.22
CA GLU A 510 -39.99 7.75 -12.88
C GLU A 510 -41.14 6.99 -12.17
N PHE A 511 -41.93 7.67 -11.35
CA PHE A 511 -43.21 7.17 -10.82
C PHE A 511 -44.43 7.61 -11.63
N ALA A 512 -44.23 8.26 -12.78
CA ALA A 512 -45.30 8.66 -13.70
C ALA A 512 -45.09 8.12 -15.13
N ALA A 513 -46.01 7.23 -15.55
CA ALA A 513 -46.15 6.63 -16.88
C ALA A 513 -45.03 5.66 -17.34
N THR A 514 -45.39 4.37 -17.37
CA THR A 514 -44.65 3.34 -18.12
C THR A 514 -44.59 3.65 -19.61
N LYS A 515 -43.39 3.67 -20.19
CA LYS A 515 -43.21 3.51 -21.65
C LYS A 515 -41.86 2.86 -22.00
N SER A 516 -41.94 1.70 -22.61
CA SER A 516 -40.77 0.96 -23.10
C SER A 516 -40.04 1.70 -24.22
N VAL A 517 -38.76 1.98 -24.02
CA VAL A 517 -37.84 2.43 -25.08
C VAL A 517 -36.58 1.59 -25.00
N SER A 518 -36.38 0.69 -25.96
CA SER A 518 -35.12 -0.05 -26.11
C SER A 518 -34.10 0.82 -26.85
N THR A 519 -33.24 1.51 -26.08
CA THR A 519 -32.06 2.18 -26.63
C THR A 519 -30.81 1.32 -26.38
N LYS A 520 -29.96 1.20 -27.40
CA LYS A 520 -28.81 0.30 -27.38
C LYS A 520 -27.75 0.79 -26.39
N SER A 521 -27.24 -0.10 -25.55
CA SER A 521 -26.12 0.18 -24.66
C SER A 521 -24.84 0.43 -25.46
N ASN A 522 -24.49 1.71 -25.63
CA ASN A 522 -23.16 2.15 -26.03
C ASN A 522 -22.34 2.40 -24.76
N VAL A 523 -21.72 1.35 -24.21
CA VAL A 523 -20.92 1.41 -22.99
C VAL A 523 -19.75 2.40 -23.16
N PRO A 524 -19.67 3.49 -22.35
CA PRO A 524 -18.54 4.41 -22.40
C PRO A 524 -17.33 3.82 -21.66
N THR A 525 -16.49 3.07 -22.38
CA THR A 525 -15.21 2.51 -21.88
C THR A 525 -14.14 3.60 -21.71
N GLY A 526 -14.39 4.59 -20.84
CA GLY A 526 -13.59 5.83 -20.80
C GLY A 526 -13.51 6.60 -19.48
N HIS A 527 -13.81 5.99 -18.33
CA HIS A 527 -13.73 6.65 -17.02
C HIS A 527 -12.77 5.94 -16.05
N THR A 528 -11.48 5.97 -16.39
CA THR A 528 -10.38 5.78 -15.44
C THR A 528 -10.50 6.79 -14.28
N PRO A 529 -9.99 6.47 -13.07
CA PRO A 529 -9.86 7.47 -12.00
C PRO A 529 -8.98 8.65 -12.46
N SER A 530 -9.13 9.80 -11.81
CA SER A 530 -8.41 11.04 -12.15
C SER A 530 -6.91 10.91 -11.87
N THR A 531 -6.16 10.38 -12.84
CA THR A 531 -4.72 10.08 -12.76
C THR A 531 -3.83 11.33 -12.75
N LYS A 532 -4.39 12.53 -12.99
CA LYS A 532 -3.66 13.80 -13.13
C LYS A 532 -2.97 14.31 -11.87
N ALA A 533 -3.16 13.65 -10.72
CA ALA A 533 -2.43 13.94 -9.50
C ALA A 533 -1.79 12.65 -8.95
N GLY A 534 -0.46 12.59 -8.94
CA GLY A 534 0.29 11.55 -8.22
C GLY A 534 0.60 10.26 -8.99
N THR A 535 0.41 10.21 -10.30
CA THR A 535 0.93 9.11 -11.15
C THR A 535 2.43 9.17 -11.40
N ASP A 536 3.15 10.09 -10.76
CA ASP A 536 4.56 10.41 -11.02
C ASP A 536 5.29 10.87 -9.75
N PHE A 537 5.31 9.98 -8.76
CA PHE A 537 5.73 10.27 -7.39
C PHE A 537 6.52 9.11 -6.77
N TYR A 538 7.63 9.44 -6.11
CA TYR A 538 8.34 8.56 -5.18
C TYR A 538 8.31 9.20 -3.78
N ALA A 539 8.38 8.37 -2.75
CA ALA A 539 8.22 8.82 -1.37
C ALA A 539 8.97 7.93 -0.39
N PHE A 540 9.52 8.56 0.65
CA PHE A 540 10.03 7.94 1.86
C PHE A 540 9.53 8.78 3.05
N VAL A 541 8.70 8.18 3.90
CA VAL A 541 8.27 8.82 5.15
C VAL A 541 8.55 7.88 6.30
N ASN A 542 9.25 8.38 7.33
CA ASN A 542 9.60 7.62 8.52
C ASN A 542 9.25 8.43 9.78
N LEU A 543 8.36 7.88 10.60
CA LEU A 543 7.98 8.40 11.91
C LEU A 543 8.60 7.51 12.99
N TRP A 544 9.49 8.08 13.79
CA TRP A 544 10.15 7.36 14.87
C TRP A 544 10.18 8.15 16.18
N SER A 545 10.36 7.44 17.30
CA SER A 545 10.46 8.01 18.64
C SER A 545 11.39 7.14 19.48
N GLY A 546 12.31 7.78 20.22
CA GLY A 546 13.22 7.09 21.15
C GLY A 546 14.69 7.45 20.96
N ILE A 547 15.46 7.36 22.05
CA ILE A 547 16.84 6.89 21.92
C ILE A 547 16.76 5.46 21.41
N ALA A 548 17.63 5.08 20.46
CA ALA A 548 17.66 3.73 19.91
C ALA A 548 18.23 2.72 20.91
N GLU A 549 17.44 2.33 21.91
CA GLU A 549 17.66 1.06 22.59
C GLU A 549 17.51 -0.07 21.55
N PHE A 550 18.58 -0.84 21.37
CA PHE A 550 18.68 -1.91 20.38
C PHE A 550 17.73 -3.06 20.76
N GLY A 551 16.47 -2.98 20.31
CA GLY A 551 15.44 -4.01 20.48
C GLY A 551 15.68 -5.26 19.63
N LEU A 552 16.86 -5.88 19.78
CA LEU A 552 17.45 -6.88 18.89
C LEU A 552 17.43 -6.47 17.42
N GLN A 553 18.05 -5.32 17.10
CA GLN A 553 18.69 -5.16 15.80
C GLN A 553 19.93 -6.05 15.79
N THR A 554 19.81 -7.22 15.18
CA THR A 554 20.96 -8.03 14.79
C THR A 554 21.67 -7.33 13.62
N ASN A 555 22.98 -7.56 13.42
CA ASN A 555 23.67 -7.05 12.22
C ASN A 555 22.97 -7.51 10.91
N THR A 556 22.28 -8.65 10.98
CA THR A 556 21.59 -9.31 9.87
C THR A 556 20.23 -8.73 9.51
N SER A 557 19.55 -7.97 10.39
CA SER A 557 18.18 -7.50 10.17
C SER A 557 17.94 -6.05 10.63
N SER A 558 17.09 -5.34 9.89
CA SER A 558 16.88 -3.91 10.09
C SER A 558 15.43 -3.49 9.88
N SER A 559 15.01 -2.39 10.50
CA SER A 559 13.75 -1.73 10.14
C SER A 559 13.79 -1.21 8.70
N ILE A 560 12.64 -1.09 8.04
CA ILE A 560 12.56 -0.62 6.64
C ILE A 560 13.23 0.75 6.49
N SER A 561 13.02 1.65 7.45
CA SER A 561 13.63 2.98 7.56
C SER A 561 15.17 3.01 7.68
N SER A 562 15.82 1.86 7.93
CA SER A 562 17.27 1.69 8.09
C SER A 562 17.87 0.65 7.12
N SER A 563 17.06 0.09 6.23
CA SER A 563 17.42 -1.05 5.38
C SER A 563 18.19 -0.69 4.11
N VAL A 564 18.81 -1.69 3.46
CA VAL A 564 19.36 -1.56 2.10
C VAL A 564 18.33 -0.96 1.14
N ILE A 565 17.03 -1.34 1.22
CA ILE A 565 15.96 -0.77 0.38
C ILE A 565 15.87 0.74 0.55
N ALA A 566 15.90 1.23 1.81
CA ALA A 566 15.89 2.66 2.07
C ALA A 566 17.17 3.33 1.55
N ALA A 567 18.33 2.69 1.63
CA ALA A 567 19.56 3.22 1.05
C ALA A 567 19.50 3.36 -0.49
N ILE A 568 19.11 2.29 -1.21
CA ILE A 568 19.10 2.26 -2.69
C ILE A 568 17.84 2.88 -3.33
N ARG A 569 16.85 3.37 -2.56
CA ARG A 569 15.51 3.76 -3.08
C ARG A 569 15.51 4.67 -4.32
N HIS A 570 16.52 5.54 -4.47
CA HIS A 570 16.67 6.43 -5.63
C HIS A 570 17.26 5.72 -6.87
N ASN A 571 18.23 4.82 -6.70
CA ASN A 571 18.79 4.01 -7.79
C ASN A 571 18.88 2.53 -7.37
N VAL A 572 17.73 1.86 -7.40
CA VAL A 572 17.58 0.43 -7.03
C VAL A 572 18.34 -0.51 -7.99
N LEU A 573 18.86 0.00 -9.11
CA LEU A 573 19.69 -0.75 -10.07
C LEU A 573 21.19 -0.47 -9.93
N ASP A 574 21.59 0.43 -9.03
CA ASP A 574 22.96 0.59 -8.58
C ASP A 574 23.31 -0.45 -7.52
N ARG A 575 24.59 -0.80 -7.48
CA ARG A 575 25.18 -1.82 -6.61
C ARG A 575 26.40 -1.28 -5.85
N HIS A 576 26.87 -0.07 -6.19
CA HIS A 576 28.02 0.59 -5.57
C HIS A 576 27.64 1.32 -4.26
N LEU A 577 26.94 0.63 -3.34
CA LEU A 577 26.86 1.08 -1.96
C LEU A 577 28.15 0.74 -1.19
N PRO A 578 28.58 1.60 -0.24
CA PRO A 578 29.73 1.32 0.61
C PRO A 578 29.43 0.17 1.59
N ALA A 579 30.46 -0.61 1.92
CA ALA A 579 30.38 -1.73 2.86
C ALA A 579 29.83 -1.30 4.25
N SER A 580 29.08 -2.21 4.89
CA SER A 580 28.28 -2.02 6.12
C SER A 580 29.09 -1.77 7.42
N ASN A 581 30.36 -1.37 7.33
CA ASN A 581 31.36 -1.47 8.40
C ASN A 581 31.22 -0.44 9.57
N HIS A 582 30.02 0.08 9.86
CA HIS A 582 29.76 0.82 11.10
C HIS A 582 28.29 0.73 11.57
N PRO A 583 27.99 0.04 12.68
CA PRO A 583 26.70 0.12 13.37
C PRO A 583 26.61 1.43 14.17
N GLY A 584 26.43 2.56 13.49
CA GLY A 584 26.53 3.87 14.13
C GLY A 584 26.02 5.05 13.30
N MET A 585 24.73 5.37 13.48
CA MET A 585 24.04 6.56 12.96
C MET A 585 23.86 6.58 11.42
N GLY A 586 22.70 7.05 10.95
CA GLY A 586 22.37 7.09 9.53
C GLY A 586 23.25 8.05 8.73
N LYS A 587 24.37 7.56 8.19
CA LYS A 587 25.29 8.31 7.32
C LYS A 587 24.69 8.49 5.92
N SER A 588 23.76 9.44 5.86
CA SER A 588 23.27 10.13 4.66
C SER A 588 22.90 9.26 3.46
N ALA A 589 21.59 9.01 3.33
CA ALA A 589 20.96 9.31 2.05
C ALA A 589 21.38 10.74 1.61
N PRO A 590 21.79 10.94 0.34
CA PRO A 590 22.59 12.09 -0.09
C PRO A 590 22.10 13.43 0.47
N LYS A 591 23.04 14.23 0.99
CA LYS A 591 22.71 15.51 1.64
C LYS A 591 22.34 16.59 0.62
N ASN A 592 22.71 16.38 -0.63
CA ASN A 592 22.53 17.27 -1.75
C ASN A 592 21.42 16.74 -2.66
N SER A 593 20.41 17.56 -2.95
CA SER A 593 19.33 17.20 -3.87
C SER A 593 19.84 16.90 -5.28
N GLN A 594 20.95 17.51 -5.70
CA GLN A 594 21.51 17.30 -7.04
C GLN A 594 22.09 15.88 -7.20
N GLU A 595 22.64 15.28 -6.14
CA GLU A 595 23.10 13.88 -6.15
C GLU A 595 21.91 12.92 -6.30
N VAL A 596 20.81 13.19 -5.58
CA VAL A 596 19.56 12.42 -5.67
C VAL A 596 18.98 12.46 -7.08
N ILE A 597 18.83 13.66 -7.66
CA ILE A 597 18.27 13.86 -9.00
C ILE A 597 19.15 13.19 -10.07
N THR A 598 20.48 13.27 -9.93
CA THR A 598 21.42 12.60 -10.83
C THR A 598 21.25 11.08 -10.79
N ALA A 599 21.17 10.49 -9.59
CA ALA A 599 20.99 9.05 -9.41
C ALA A 599 19.61 8.56 -9.91
N LEU A 600 18.54 9.35 -9.75
CA LEU A 600 17.22 9.06 -10.32
C LEU A 600 17.25 9.04 -11.85
N ASN A 601 17.87 10.05 -12.49
CA ASN A 601 18.01 10.13 -13.93
C ASN A 601 18.81 8.94 -14.50
N GLU A 602 19.91 8.57 -13.85
CA GLU A 602 20.70 7.38 -14.22
C GLU A 602 19.89 6.08 -14.06
N ALA A 603 19.16 5.93 -12.95
CA ALA A 603 18.28 4.78 -12.71
C ALA A 603 17.17 4.64 -13.76
N GLN A 604 16.65 5.76 -14.26
CA GLN A 604 15.63 5.79 -15.31
C GLN A 604 16.25 5.46 -16.68
N ALA A 605 17.34 6.11 -17.08
CA ALA A 605 18.04 5.84 -18.33
C ALA A 605 18.51 4.36 -18.43
N LYS A 606 18.96 3.78 -17.31
CA LYS A 606 19.27 2.35 -17.22
C LYS A 606 18.04 1.47 -17.43
N ARG A 607 16.87 1.80 -16.85
CA ARG A 607 15.61 1.06 -17.08
C ARG A 607 15.12 1.18 -18.53
N GLU A 608 15.17 2.37 -19.12
CA GLU A 608 14.75 2.59 -20.51
C GLU A 608 15.62 1.77 -21.48
N ARG A 609 16.95 1.83 -21.32
CA ARG A 609 17.88 0.97 -22.08
C ARG A 609 17.59 -0.53 -21.90
N LEU A 610 17.29 -0.98 -20.69
CA LEU A 610 16.94 -2.39 -20.43
C LEU A 610 15.61 -2.78 -21.10
N LYS A 611 14.60 -1.90 -21.04
CA LYS A 611 13.28 -2.09 -21.64
C LYS A 611 13.35 -2.16 -23.18
N ASP A 612 14.15 -1.31 -23.81
CA ASP A 612 14.30 -1.27 -25.27
C ASP A 612 15.09 -2.49 -25.80
N LEU A 613 16.12 -2.92 -25.05
CA LEU A 613 16.85 -4.15 -25.35
C LEU A 613 15.95 -5.39 -25.22
N THR A 614 15.18 -5.49 -24.13
CA THR A 614 14.32 -6.66 -23.84
C THR A 614 13.04 -6.70 -24.68
N GLY A 615 12.55 -5.57 -25.19
CA GLY A 615 11.34 -5.50 -26.02
C GLY A 615 11.42 -6.29 -27.34
N ASN A 616 12.64 -6.62 -27.79
CA ASN A 616 12.89 -7.42 -28.99
C ASN A 616 13.06 -8.93 -28.70
N TRP A 617 13.06 -9.36 -27.43
CA TRP A 617 13.34 -10.75 -27.05
C TRP A 617 12.11 -11.65 -27.19
N LYS A 618 12.29 -12.81 -27.80
CA LYS A 618 11.24 -13.82 -27.99
C LYS A 618 11.42 -14.92 -26.94
N ILE A 619 10.74 -14.74 -25.81
CA ILE A 619 10.79 -15.67 -24.67
C ILE A 619 9.94 -16.92 -24.99
N GLN A 620 10.52 -18.10 -24.79
CA GLN A 620 9.87 -19.40 -24.91
C GLN A 620 9.92 -20.12 -23.55
N GLU A 621 9.27 -21.28 -23.43
CA GLU A 621 9.19 -22.02 -22.15
C GLU A 621 10.55 -22.48 -21.61
N SER A 622 11.53 -22.70 -22.49
CA SER A 622 12.86 -23.23 -22.11
C SER A 622 14.06 -22.47 -22.70
N SER A 623 13.82 -21.39 -23.45
CA SER A 623 14.88 -20.60 -24.09
C SER A 623 14.45 -19.15 -24.34
N ILE A 624 15.42 -18.28 -24.57
CA ILE A 624 15.20 -16.87 -24.96
C ILE A 624 15.85 -16.65 -26.31
N VAL A 625 15.07 -16.28 -27.33
CA VAL A 625 15.58 -16.02 -28.68
C VAL A 625 15.84 -14.53 -28.88
N ILE A 626 17.06 -14.20 -29.27
CA ILE A 626 17.59 -12.83 -29.38
C ILE A 626 18.13 -12.60 -30.80
N GLU A 627 17.89 -11.43 -31.39
CA GLU A 627 18.37 -11.08 -32.72
C GLU A 627 19.74 -10.38 -32.64
N CYS A 628 20.72 -10.84 -33.41
CA CYS A 628 22.13 -10.42 -33.35
C CYS A 628 22.72 -10.05 -34.73
N PRO A 629 22.03 -9.24 -35.55
CA PRO A 629 22.39 -9.01 -36.95
C PRO A 629 23.83 -8.57 -37.14
N ASP A 630 24.34 -7.67 -36.30
CA ASP A 630 25.68 -7.08 -36.45
C ASP A 630 26.81 -8.09 -36.25
N PHE A 631 26.61 -9.15 -35.47
CA PHE A 631 27.62 -10.20 -35.31
C PHE A 631 27.66 -11.08 -36.57
N VAL A 632 26.50 -11.61 -36.98
CA VAL A 632 26.39 -12.48 -38.15
C VAL A 632 26.82 -11.75 -39.43
N VAL A 633 26.44 -10.48 -39.59
CA VAL A 633 26.83 -9.65 -40.74
C VAL A 633 28.33 -9.39 -40.75
N ARG A 634 28.98 -9.03 -39.62
CA ARG A 634 30.44 -8.85 -39.58
C ARG A 634 31.21 -10.13 -39.91
N VAL A 635 30.79 -11.27 -39.35
CA VAL A 635 31.38 -12.58 -39.65
C VAL A 635 31.20 -12.95 -41.12
N SER A 636 29.99 -12.76 -41.67
CA SER A 636 29.70 -13.04 -43.07
C SER A 636 30.47 -12.14 -44.04
N LEU A 637 30.59 -10.84 -43.74
CA LEU A 637 31.39 -9.91 -44.53
C LEU A 637 32.89 -10.26 -44.49
N PHE A 638 33.42 -10.66 -43.34
CA PHE A 638 34.81 -11.07 -43.21
C PHE A 638 35.10 -12.36 -44.00
N SER A 639 34.27 -13.40 -43.86
CA SER A 639 34.41 -14.63 -44.64
C SER A 639 34.16 -14.42 -46.14
N ALA A 640 33.25 -13.51 -46.53
CA ALA A 640 33.08 -13.10 -47.92
C ALA A 640 34.33 -12.38 -48.46
N ALA A 641 34.94 -11.48 -47.68
CA ALA A 641 36.18 -10.80 -48.06
C ALA A 641 37.35 -11.78 -48.23
N LEU A 642 37.47 -12.80 -47.37
CA LEU A 642 38.43 -13.90 -47.54
C LEU A 642 38.20 -14.67 -48.85
N VAL A 643 36.96 -15.09 -49.12
CA VAL A 643 36.62 -15.84 -50.35
C VAL A 643 36.88 -15.00 -51.60
N ILE A 644 36.42 -13.75 -51.62
CA ILE A 644 36.62 -12.83 -52.75
C ILE A 644 38.12 -12.53 -52.94
N GLY A 645 38.87 -12.31 -51.86
CA GLY A 645 40.32 -12.12 -51.92
C GLY A 645 41.07 -13.34 -52.44
N GLY A 646 40.69 -14.55 -51.99
CA GLY A 646 41.27 -15.81 -52.46
C GLY A 646 41.01 -16.07 -53.94
N LEU A 647 39.79 -15.79 -54.42
CA LEU A 647 39.43 -15.85 -55.84
C LEU A 647 40.18 -14.78 -56.66
N ALA A 648 40.26 -13.55 -56.16
CA ALA A 648 41.00 -12.47 -56.81
C ALA A 648 42.50 -12.81 -56.94
N CYS A 649 43.12 -13.39 -55.92
CA CYS A 649 44.48 -13.91 -56.01
C CYS A 649 44.60 -15.01 -57.08
N GLY A 650 43.66 -15.96 -57.12
CA GLY A 650 43.63 -17.01 -58.14
C GLY A 650 43.61 -16.46 -59.58
N PHE A 651 42.75 -15.47 -59.85
CA PHE A 651 42.61 -14.87 -61.19
C PHE A 651 43.68 -13.83 -61.56
N LEU A 652 44.21 -13.07 -60.59
CA LEU A 652 45.12 -11.93 -60.86
C LEU A 652 46.61 -12.29 -60.77
N VAL A 653 46.99 -13.33 -60.02
CA VAL A 653 48.40 -13.73 -59.87
C VAL A 653 48.87 -14.57 -61.06
N GLY A 654 48.06 -15.52 -61.52
CA GLY A 654 48.40 -16.41 -62.63
C GLY A 654 49.72 -17.18 -62.42
N GLU A 655 50.40 -17.53 -63.51
CA GLU A 655 51.67 -18.31 -63.49
C GLU A 655 52.88 -17.58 -62.87
N ARG A 656 52.69 -16.40 -62.26
CA ARG A 656 53.79 -15.57 -61.70
C ARG A 656 54.52 -16.21 -60.50
N ILE A 657 53.97 -17.27 -59.91
CA ILE A 657 54.60 -18.03 -58.82
C ILE A 657 54.99 -19.41 -59.35
N THR A 658 56.28 -19.57 -59.71
CA THR A 658 56.80 -20.83 -60.24
C THR A 658 56.68 -21.96 -59.21
N GLY A 659 55.88 -22.98 -59.53
CA GLY A 659 55.71 -24.19 -58.70
C GLY A 659 54.53 -24.17 -57.73
N VAL A 660 53.66 -23.15 -57.77
CA VAL A 660 52.43 -23.11 -56.95
C VAL A 660 51.23 -22.79 -57.85
N ASP A 661 50.22 -23.66 -57.85
CA ASP A 661 48.93 -23.40 -58.49
C ASP A 661 48.15 -22.30 -57.73
N PRO A 662 47.80 -21.16 -58.36
CA PRO A 662 47.02 -20.09 -57.73
C PRO A 662 45.64 -20.54 -57.21
N PHE A 663 45.02 -21.58 -57.80
CA PHE A 663 43.72 -22.08 -57.35
C PHE A 663 43.81 -22.77 -55.98
N ASN A 664 44.96 -23.34 -55.60
CA ASN A 664 45.16 -23.86 -54.24
C ASN A 664 45.06 -22.74 -53.18
N LEU A 665 45.54 -21.53 -53.47
CA LEU A 665 45.37 -20.38 -52.57
C LEU A 665 43.88 -20.02 -52.39
N SER A 666 43.08 -20.14 -53.45
CA SER A 666 41.63 -19.95 -53.35
C SER A 666 40.99 -21.03 -52.46
N MET A 667 41.36 -22.29 -52.62
CA MET A 667 40.88 -23.41 -51.78
C MET A 667 41.23 -23.22 -50.30
N PHE A 668 42.47 -22.82 -49.98
CA PHE A 668 42.85 -22.51 -48.60
C PHE A 668 42.03 -21.34 -48.03
N SER A 669 41.72 -20.30 -48.83
CA SER A 669 40.89 -19.19 -48.36
C SER A 669 39.43 -19.62 -48.10
N TRP A 670 38.84 -20.48 -48.95
CA TRP A 670 37.52 -21.08 -48.68
C TRP A 670 37.51 -21.92 -47.40
N ILE A 671 38.56 -22.72 -47.16
CA ILE A 671 38.71 -23.52 -45.94
C ILE A 671 38.80 -22.61 -44.70
N ILE A 672 39.63 -21.58 -44.73
CA ILE A 672 39.77 -20.61 -43.62
C ILE A 672 38.45 -19.86 -43.38
N ALA A 673 37.78 -19.39 -44.43
CA ALA A 673 36.49 -18.71 -44.32
C ALA A 673 35.40 -19.61 -43.70
N GLY A 674 35.41 -20.91 -44.00
CA GLY A 674 34.55 -21.92 -43.37
C GLY A 674 34.88 -22.15 -41.90
N PHE A 675 36.17 -22.31 -41.55
CA PHE A 675 36.61 -22.42 -40.15
C PHE A 675 36.23 -21.19 -39.32
N VAL A 676 36.37 -19.98 -39.88
CA VAL A 676 35.98 -18.74 -39.19
C VAL A 676 34.48 -18.71 -38.88
N ILE A 677 33.62 -19.15 -39.79
CA ILE A 677 32.16 -19.25 -39.54
C ILE A 677 31.88 -20.32 -38.46
N LEU A 678 32.54 -21.48 -38.50
CA LEU A 678 32.37 -22.53 -37.49
C LEU A 678 32.80 -22.07 -36.09
N ILE A 679 33.94 -21.37 -35.98
CA ILE A 679 34.42 -20.81 -34.70
C ILE A 679 33.47 -19.71 -34.21
N ALA A 680 33.07 -18.77 -35.08
CA ALA A 680 32.15 -17.69 -34.71
C ALA A 680 30.79 -18.20 -34.23
N LYS A 681 30.32 -19.31 -34.79
CA LYS A 681 29.10 -20.04 -34.39
C LYS A 681 29.21 -20.64 -32.98
N SER A 682 30.39 -21.14 -32.57
CA SER A 682 30.62 -21.72 -31.24
C SER A 682 31.09 -20.72 -30.17
N VAL A 683 31.46 -19.48 -30.54
CA VAL A 683 31.96 -18.45 -29.62
C VAL A 683 30.85 -17.81 -28.76
N ARG A 684 29.59 -17.83 -29.21
CA ARG A 684 28.48 -17.12 -28.54
C ARG A 684 27.51 -18.00 -27.74
N VAL A 685 27.24 -19.21 -28.21
CA VAL A 685 26.28 -20.16 -27.61
C VAL A 685 26.75 -21.57 -27.90
N SER A 686 26.47 -22.48 -26.96
CA SER A 686 26.79 -23.90 -27.03
C SER A 686 26.20 -24.60 -28.28
N ASP A 687 24.88 -24.52 -28.46
CA ASP A 687 24.11 -25.20 -29.52
C ASP A 687 23.47 -24.21 -30.53
N TRP A 688 24.26 -23.38 -31.21
CA TRP A 688 23.68 -22.48 -32.23
C TRP A 688 23.32 -23.22 -33.53
N THR A 689 22.03 -23.38 -33.86
CA THR A 689 21.61 -24.07 -35.10
C THR A 689 21.99 -23.28 -36.37
N TRP A 690 22.12 -23.97 -37.51
CA TRP A 690 22.36 -23.31 -38.81
C TRP A 690 21.17 -22.49 -39.30
N ARG A 691 19.95 -22.91 -38.96
CA ARG A 691 18.71 -22.18 -39.28
C ARG A 691 18.73 -20.82 -38.61
N ASP A 692 18.96 -20.79 -37.31
CA ASP A 692 18.85 -19.57 -36.51
C ASP A 692 19.99 -18.61 -36.86
N PHE A 693 21.21 -19.11 -37.09
CA PHE A 693 22.35 -18.33 -37.58
C PHE A 693 22.02 -17.59 -38.89
N LEU A 694 21.41 -18.27 -39.87
CA LEU A 694 20.99 -17.65 -41.14
C LEU A 694 19.83 -16.64 -40.95
N PHE A 695 18.91 -16.89 -40.02
CA PHE A 695 17.89 -15.93 -39.59
C PHE A 695 18.41 -14.83 -38.64
N ARG A 696 19.72 -14.80 -38.34
CA ARG A 696 20.40 -13.85 -37.43
C ARG A 696 19.87 -13.88 -35.99
N GLN A 697 19.31 -15.02 -35.58
CA GLN A 697 18.74 -15.29 -34.27
C GLN A 697 19.64 -16.24 -33.48
N VAL A 698 19.74 -16.03 -32.16
CA VAL A 698 20.45 -16.90 -31.21
C VAL A 698 19.45 -17.36 -30.15
N THR A 699 19.44 -18.67 -29.89
CA THR A 699 18.56 -19.32 -28.91
C THR A 699 19.35 -19.59 -27.63
N CYS A 700 19.25 -18.68 -26.66
CA CYS A 700 19.97 -18.77 -25.39
C CYS A 700 19.23 -19.68 -24.41
N ARG A 701 19.96 -20.53 -23.68
CA ARG A 701 19.41 -21.48 -22.68
C ARG A 701 19.90 -21.22 -21.26
N THR A 702 20.86 -20.33 -21.06
CA THR A 702 21.34 -19.88 -19.74
C THR A 702 21.38 -18.35 -19.62
N VAL A 703 21.52 -17.81 -18.41
CA VAL A 703 21.63 -16.36 -18.17
C VAL A 703 22.93 -15.82 -18.77
N ARG A 704 24.02 -16.59 -18.70
CA ARG A 704 25.32 -16.23 -19.31
C ARG A 704 25.26 -16.15 -20.82
N GLU A 705 24.64 -17.13 -21.48
CA GLU A 705 24.44 -17.10 -22.94
C GLU A 705 23.66 -15.84 -23.39
N VAL A 706 22.77 -15.28 -22.55
CA VAL A 706 22.11 -13.99 -22.83
C VAL A 706 23.07 -12.80 -22.68
N ALA A 707 23.91 -12.78 -21.64
CA ALA A 707 24.89 -11.71 -21.40
C ALA A 707 25.98 -11.66 -22.48
N ASP A 708 26.54 -12.82 -22.87
CA ASP A 708 27.55 -12.94 -23.93
C ASP A 708 27.00 -12.50 -25.29
N VAL A 709 25.71 -12.76 -25.55
CA VAL A 709 25.04 -12.33 -26.77
C VAL A 709 24.77 -10.82 -26.78
N VAL A 710 24.21 -10.28 -25.69
CA VAL A 710 23.84 -8.86 -25.56
C VAL A 710 24.97 -8.06 -24.93
N SER A 711 26.01 -7.80 -25.72
CA SER A 711 27.26 -7.18 -25.27
C SER A 711 27.05 -5.84 -24.54
N GLY A 712 27.51 -5.75 -23.30
CA GLY A 712 27.33 -4.57 -22.44
C GLY A 712 26.02 -4.56 -21.64
N LEU A 713 25.36 -5.71 -21.51
CA LEU A 713 24.34 -6.03 -20.52
C LEU A 713 24.96 -6.93 -19.43
N ASP A 714 24.52 -6.76 -18.18
CA ASP A 714 25.06 -7.45 -17.02
C ASP A 714 24.15 -8.62 -16.56
N GLU A 715 24.76 -9.72 -16.08
CA GLU A 715 24.08 -10.94 -15.64
C GLU A 715 22.95 -10.69 -14.61
N GLN A 716 23.17 -9.80 -13.63
CA GLN A 716 22.20 -9.48 -12.58
C GLN A 716 21.07 -8.57 -13.08
N ASP A 717 21.33 -7.71 -14.07
CA ASP A 717 20.25 -6.94 -14.70
C ASP A 717 19.31 -7.87 -15.51
N ILE A 718 19.85 -8.95 -16.10
CA ILE A 718 19.06 -10.03 -16.71
C ILE A 718 18.27 -10.79 -15.64
N LEU A 719 18.88 -11.16 -14.50
CA LEU A 719 18.14 -11.78 -13.39
C LEU A 719 17.01 -10.88 -12.86
N CYS A 720 17.24 -9.57 -12.73
CA CYS A 720 16.22 -8.59 -12.35
C CYS A 720 15.07 -8.52 -13.37
N PHE A 721 15.37 -8.57 -14.67
CA PHE A 721 14.37 -8.70 -15.72
C PHE A 721 13.54 -9.99 -15.52
N LEU A 722 14.19 -11.15 -15.43
CA LEU A 722 13.51 -12.44 -15.31
C LEU A 722 12.63 -12.54 -14.06
N LEU A 723 13.13 -12.14 -12.88
CA LEU A 723 12.39 -12.14 -11.62
C LEU A 723 11.20 -11.18 -11.61
N SER A 724 11.30 -10.03 -12.30
CA SER A 724 10.21 -9.06 -12.42
C SER A 724 9.23 -9.34 -13.58
N SER A 725 9.61 -10.20 -14.53
CA SER A 725 8.75 -10.62 -15.65
C SER A 725 8.14 -12.02 -15.51
N GLU A 726 8.64 -12.88 -14.60
CA GLU A 726 8.27 -14.31 -14.49
C GLU A 726 6.76 -14.59 -14.59
N ILE A 727 5.94 -13.78 -13.91
CA ILE A 727 4.48 -13.97 -13.81
C ILE A 727 3.75 -13.68 -15.14
N ARG A 728 4.39 -12.93 -16.04
CA ARG A 728 3.93 -12.66 -17.42
C ARG A 728 4.65 -13.52 -18.45
N SER A 729 5.57 -14.35 -18.02
CA SER A 729 6.47 -15.14 -18.85
C SER A 729 6.03 -16.60 -18.89
N THR A 730 6.22 -17.25 -20.03
CA THR A 730 6.05 -18.71 -20.15
C THR A 730 7.29 -19.49 -19.71
N LEU A 731 8.40 -18.79 -19.43
CA LEU A 731 9.70 -19.36 -19.09
C LEU A 731 9.64 -20.22 -17.81
N ARG A 732 10.06 -21.48 -17.91
CA ARG A 732 10.25 -22.42 -16.79
C ARG A 732 11.72 -22.45 -16.40
N THR A 733 12.01 -22.29 -15.11
CA THR A 733 13.37 -22.11 -14.60
C THR A 733 13.95 -23.37 -13.98
N ARG A 734 15.13 -23.78 -14.45
CA ARG A 734 15.95 -24.87 -13.89
C ARG A 734 17.33 -24.35 -13.46
N GLY A 735 18.19 -25.23 -12.97
CA GLY A 735 19.56 -24.89 -12.59
C GLY A 735 19.75 -24.79 -11.07
N PRO A 736 20.98 -24.51 -10.62
CA PRO A 736 21.35 -24.53 -9.21
C PRO A 736 20.73 -23.39 -8.39
N PHE A 737 20.54 -22.20 -8.96
CA PHE A 737 20.08 -20.98 -8.24
C PHE A 737 18.61 -20.64 -8.54
N ARG A 738 17.76 -21.67 -8.61
CA ARG A 738 16.35 -21.53 -9.01
C ARG A 738 15.40 -21.20 -7.85
N GLY A 739 15.84 -21.29 -6.59
CA GLY A 739 14.98 -21.29 -5.40
C GLY A 739 14.15 -20.02 -5.21
N VAL A 740 14.57 -18.90 -5.80
CA VAL A 740 13.82 -17.62 -5.76
C VAL A 740 12.76 -17.49 -6.87
N PHE A 741 12.67 -18.46 -7.79
CA PHE A 741 11.66 -18.51 -8.86
C PHE A 741 10.51 -19.46 -8.47
N CYS A 742 9.28 -19.11 -8.87
CA CYS A 742 8.06 -19.83 -8.51
C CYS A 742 7.60 -20.85 -9.58
N ASN A 743 8.17 -20.82 -10.78
CA ASN A 743 7.79 -21.68 -11.90
C ASN A 743 8.70 -22.93 -12.03
N PRO A 744 8.40 -24.05 -11.34
CA PRO A 744 9.14 -25.29 -11.54
C PRO A 744 8.96 -25.84 -12.96
N PRO A 745 9.96 -26.58 -13.48
CA PRO A 745 9.88 -27.29 -14.75
C PRO A 745 9.36 -28.73 -14.57
N GLU A 746 8.39 -29.13 -15.38
CA GLU A 746 7.95 -30.54 -15.47
C GLU A 746 8.91 -31.36 -16.35
N SER A 747 9.36 -30.81 -17.48
CA SER A 747 10.50 -31.33 -18.26
C SER A 747 11.17 -30.23 -19.07
N GLY A 748 12.50 -30.16 -19.04
CA GLY A 748 13.28 -29.08 -19.68
C GLY A 748 13.10 -27.70 -19.02
N GLY A 749 13.81 -26.68 -19.50
CA GLY A 749 13.71 -25.31 -18.96
C GLY A 749 14.95 -24.46 -19.22
N PHE A 750 14.83 -23.16 -18.96
CA PHE A 750 15.93 -22.19 -19.02
C PHE A 750 16.76 -22.24 -17.73
N SER A 751 18.09 -22.22 -17.85
CA SER A 751 19.00 -22.46 -16.73
C SER A 751 19.44 -21.18 -16.04
N ILE A 752 19.11 -21.05 -14.75
CA ILE A 752 19.64 -20.01 -13.86
C ILE A 752 21.00 -20.49 -13.34
N ASP A 753 22.05 -20.12 -14.07
CA ASP A 753 23.47 -20.45 -13.83
C ASP A 753 24.25 -19.35 -13.09
N VAL A 754 23.59 -18.21 -12.84
CA VAL A 754 24.14 -17.05 -12.13
C VAL A 754 23.50 -16.94 -10.75
N LYS A 755 24.32 -16.61 -9.74
CA LYS A 755 23.91 -16.36 -8.35
C LYS A 755 23.11 -15.05 -8.21
N PRO A 756 21.82 -15.03 -7.83
CA PRO A 756 21.12 -13.79 -7.50
C PRO A 756 21.63 -13.16 -6.19
N ASN A 757 22.02 -11.89 -6.26
CA ASN A 757 22.44 -11.09 -5.09
C ASN A 757 21.24 -10.39 -4.41
N LEU A 758 21.40 -9.97 -3.15
CA LEU A 758 20.36 -9.22 -2.40
C LEU A 758 19.85 -7.99 -3.17
N GLN A 759 20.73 -7.15 -3.74
CA GLN A 759 20.29 -5.97 -4.50
C GLN A 759 19.40 -6.36 -5.69
N THR A 760 19.71 -7.47 -6.37
CA THR A 760 18.96 -7.99 -7.52
C THR A 760 17.54 -8.42 -7.15
N LEU A 761 17.37 -9.03 -5.98
CA LEU A 761 16.04 -9.40 -5.46
C LEU A 761 15.23 -8.14 -5.12
N LEU A 762 15.83 -7.21 -4.37
CA LEU A 762 15.18 -5.94 -4.00
C LEU A 762 14.81 -5.10 -5.24
N ALA A 763 15.68 -5.07 -6.24
CA ALA A 763 15.44 -4.43 -7.54
C ALA A 763 14.28 -5.07 -8.30
N ALA A 764 14.16 -6.40 -8.28
CA ALA A 764 13.05 -7.11 -8.92
C ALA A 764 11.71 -6.97 -8.17
N GLY A 765 11.72 -6.51 -6.92
CA GLY A 765 10.55 -6.43 -6.04
C GLY A 765 10.34 -7.67 -5.17
N VAL A 766 11.39 -8.45 -4.91
CA VAL A 766 11.39 -9.61 -4.00
C VAL A 766 12.13 -9.24 -2.73
N ILE A 767 11.44 -9.20 -1.59
CA ILE A 767 11.98 -8.66 -0.33
C ILE A 767 12.15 -9.78 0.71
N PRO A 768 13.38 -10.18 1.08
CA PRO A 768 13.62 -11.07 2.21
C PRO A 768 13.34 -10.36 3.54
N ILE A 769 12.35 -10.86 4.27
CA ILE A 769 11.96 -10.42 5.61
C ILE A 769 12.42 -11.48 6.61
N MET A 770 13.19 -11.07 7.61
CA MET A 770 13.61 -11.97 8.69
C MET A 770 12.51 -12.08 9.75
N VAL A 771 12.17 -13.31 10.10
CA VAL A 771 11.15 -13.69 11.09
C VAL A 771 11.75 -14.65 12.12
N GLN A 772 11.21 -14.65 13.33
CA GLN A 772 11.61 -15.56 14.41
C GLN A 772 10.68 -16.77 14.45
N THR A 773 11.18 -17.94 14.09
CA THR A 773 10.49 -19.23 14.27
C THR A 773 10.80 -19.81 15.66
N LEU A 774 10.28 -21.01 15.95
CA LEU A 774 10.65 -21.78 17.15
C LEU A 774 12.06 -22.39 17.06
N GLU A 775 12.59 -22.56 15.85
CA GLU A 775 13.84 -23.26 15.57
C GLU A 775 15.02 -22.27 15.38
N GLY A 776 14.74 -21.09 14.81
CA GLY A 776 15.75 -20.06 14.56
C GLY A 776 15.21 -18.78 13.94
N PRO A 777 16.07 -17.82 13.59
CA PRO A 777 15.72 -16.74 12.67
C PRO A 777 15.65 -17.30 11.24
N ALA A 778 14.54 -17.13 10.54
CA ALA A 778 14.36 -17.56 9.15
C ALA A 778 14.07 -16.36 8.23
N LEU A 779 14.27 -16.50 6.92
CA LEU A 779 13.82 -15.53 5.92
C LEU A 779 12.52 -16.01 5.27
N ARG A 780 11.58 -15.09 5.06
CA ARG A 780 10.40 -15.26 4.20
C ARG A 780 10.42 -14.18 3.11
N PHE A 781 10.17 -14.56 1.86
CA PHE A 781 10.32 -13.63 0.72
C PHE A 781 8.99 -13.00 0.32
N LEU A 782 8.76 -11.73 0.68
CA LEU A 782 7.60 -10.96 0.25
C LEU A 782 7.75 -10.54 -1.21
N ARG A 783 6.92 -11.10 -2.10
CA ARG A 783 7.00 -10.87 -3.55
C ARG A 783 6.01 -9.82 -4.05
N LEU A 784 6.52 -8.62 -4.33
CA LEU A 784 5.77 -7.45 -4.78
C LEU A 784 5.87 -7.25 -6.31
N VAL A 785 5.71 -8.34 -7.07
CA VAL A 785 5.82 -8.35 -8.55
C VAL A 785 4.42 -8.17 -9.20
N PRO A 786 4.26 -7.34 -10.26
CA PRO A 786 2.93 -7.04 -10.82
C PRO A 786 2.23 -8.26 -11.42
N GLY A 787 1.10 -8.66 -10.82
CA GLY A 787 0.33 -9.86 -11.18
C GLY A 787 0.50 -11.03 -10.21
N HIS A 788 1.33 -10.89 -9.17
CA HIS A 788 1.43 -11.88 -8.11
C HIS A 788 0.15 -11.91 -7.26
N ASN A 789 -0.44 -13.09 -7.10
CA ASN A 789 -1.64 -13.32 -6.27
C ASN A 789 -1.32 -13.85 -4.87
N GLY A 790 -0.04 -13.96 -4.52
CA GLY A 790 0.41 -14.42 -3.21
C GLY A 790 0.25 -13.38 -2.09
N PRO A 791 0.63 -13.74 -0.85
CA PRO A 791 0.45 -12.91 0.33
C PRO A 791 1.26 -11.61 0.29
N LEU A 792 0.55 -10.47 0.31
CA LEU A 792 1.12 -9.12 0.29
C LEU A 792 1.48 -8.55 1.67
N SER A 793 1.39 -9.37 2.73
CA SER A 793 1.68 -9.01 4.12
C SER A 793 2.40 -10.13 4.88
N VAL A 794 3.25 -9.72 5.81
CA VAL A 794 3.84 -10.55 6.87
C VAL A 794 3.36 -9.99 8.21
N GLU A 795 2.35 -10.65 8.78
CA GLU A 795 1.82 -10.35 10.10
C GLU A 795 2.88 -10.54 11.20
N PRO A 796 2.74 -9.89 12.37
CA PRO A 796 3.74 -9.99 13.44
C PRO A 796 4.00 -11.44 13.88
N SER A 797 2.98 -12.29 13.81
CA SER A 797 3.04 -13.76 14.01
C SER A 797 2.09 -14.43 13.01
N GLY A 798 2.44 -15.62 12.51
CA GLY A 798 1.62 -16.34 11.55
C GLY A 798 2.22 -17.67 11.10
N GLN A 799 1.57 -18.30 10.12
CA GLN A 799 1.97 -19.55 9.48
C GLN A 799 1.66 -19.46 7.99
N CYS A 800 2.57 -19.92 7.11
CA CYS A 800 2.42 -19.81 5.67
C CYS A 800 3.34 -20.80 4.92
N THR A 801 2.84 -21.43 3.87
CA THR A 801 3.63 -22.15 2.86
C THR A 801 4.07 -21.18 1.78
N ASP A 802 5.36 -20.84 1.74
CA ASP A 802 5.90 -19.73 0.94
C ASP A 802 7.35 -20.01 0.52
N LEU A 803 8.03 -19.07 -0.13
CA LEU A 803 9.48 -19.12 -0.27
C LEU A 803 10.15 -18.78 1.07
N VAL A 804 11.00 -19.68 1.57
CA VAL A 804 11.61 -19.66 2.90
C VAL A 804 13.10 -20.02 2.84
N CYS A 805 13.91 -19.42 3.72
CA CYS A 805 15.27 -19.87 4.03
C CYS A 805 15.36 -20.07 5.55
N THR A 806 15.60 -21.30 6.01
CA THR A 806 15.65 -21.68 7.43
C THR A 806 16.87 -21.11 8.15
N ASP A 807 18.02 -21.09 7.45
CA ASP A 807 19.34 -20.80 8.00
C ASP A 807 19.98 -19.59 7.27
N PRO A 808 19.57 -18.35 7.56
CA PRO A 808 20.15 -17.15 6.97
C PRO A 808 21.62 -16.98 7.36
N PRO A 809 22.54 -16.69 6.41
CA PRO A 809 23.91 -16.34 6.73
C PRO A 809 24.00 -15.12 7.67
N GLU A 810 24.86 -15.22 8.68
CA GLU A 810 25.16 -14.13 9.62
C GLU A 810 26.33 -13.25 9.16
N ASP A 811 26.32 -11.99 9.61
CA ASP A 811 27.30 -10.97 9.24
C ASP A 811 28.60 -11.20 10.03
N SER A 812 29.55 -11.93 9.43
CA SER A 812 30.68 -12.59 10.12
C SER A 812 31.88 -11.67 10.40
N VAL A 813 31.68 -10.69 11.29
CA VAL A 813 32.66 -9.67 11.73
C VAL A 813 34.04 -10.21 12.14
N ASN A 814 34.16 -11.50 12.48
CA ASN A 814 35.41 -12.13 12.94
C ASN A 814 36.18 -12.91 11.85
N ALA A 815 35.76 -12.88 10.58
CA ALA A 815 36.51 -13.46 9.47
C ALA A 815 37.75 -12.61 9.14
N SER A 816 38.89 -12.92 9.77
CA SER A 816 40.15 -12.23 9.52
C SER A 816 40.65 -12.46 8.10
N LEU A 817 40.80 -11.37 7.33
CA LEU A 817 41.14 -11.33 5.90
C LEU A 817 39.99 -11.79 4.97
N PRO A 818 39.19 -10.86 4.42
CA PRO A 818 38.31 -11.17 3.30
C PRO A 818 39.13 -11.28 2.01
N GLU A 819 39.27 -12.49 1.47
CA GLU A 819 39.38 -12.65 0.02
C GLU A 819 38.05 -12.23 -0.64
N GLU A 820 38.07 -11.87 -1.92
CA GLU A 820 36.99 -11.09 -2.53
C GLU A 820 35.66 -11.87 -2.68
N GLY A 821 34.65 -11.47 -1.91
CA GLY A 821 33.29 -11.33 -2.46
C GLY A 821 32.24 -12.42 -2.19
N GLN A 822 32.27 -13.15 -1.06
CA GLN A 822 31.09 -13.90 -0.60
C GLN A 822 31.04 -14.07 0.93
N ILE A 823 29.91 -13.70 1.54
CA ILE A 823 29.64 -13.88 2.99
C ILE A 823 28.83 -15.16 3.27
N GLY A 824 28.10 -15.68 2.28
CA GLY A 824 27.44 -17.00 2.35
C GLY A 824 26.51 -17.31 1.18
N GLU A 825 26.11 -18.58 1.04
CA GLU A 825 24.95 -18.99 0.24
C GLU A 825 23.72 -19.16 1.15
N ALA A 826 22.61 -18.51 0.81
CA ALA A 826 21.32 -18.71 1.46
C ALA A 826 20.44 -19.61 0.58
N ILE A 827 20.13 -20.82 1.05
CA ILE A 827 19.35 -21.80 0.28
C ILE A 827 17.85 -21.52 0.46
N VAL A 828 17.11 -21.40 -0.65
CA VAL A 828 15.68 -21.07 -0.63
C VAL A 828 14.85 -22.30 -1.01
N PHE A 829 13.94 -22.67 -0.12
CA PHE A 829 12.99 -23.76 -0.27
C PHE A 829 11.57 -23.22 -0.39
N HIS A 830 10.63 -24.06 -0.86
CA HIS A 830 9.21 -23.80 -0.75
C HIS A 830 8.64 -24.71 0.34
N GLU A 831 8.37 -24.14 1.51
CA GLU A 831 8.11 -24.87 2.74
C GLU A 831 7.12 -24.12 3.64
N GLU A 832 6.48 -24.83 4.57
CA GLU A 832 5.57 -24.27 5.55
C GLU A 832 6.32 -23.79 6.79
N VAL A 833 6.33 -22.47 7.01
CA VAL A 833 6.98 -21.84 8.15
C VAL A 833 5.96 -21.19 9.09
N SER A 834 6.18 -21.31 10.40
CA SER A 834 5.46 -20.56 11.43
C SER A 834 6.41 -19.63 12.19
N TRP A 835 5.94 -18.43 12.53
CA TRP A 835 6.75 -17.41 13.20
C TRP A 835 5.98 -16.69 14.31
N MET A 836 6.72 -16.32 15.36
CA MET A 836 6.19 -15.63 16.55
C MET A 836 6.42 -14.11 16.51
N LYS A 837 7.39 -13.64 15.72
CA LYS A 837 7.77 -12.23 15.62
C LYS A 837 8.41 -11.92 14.26
N VAL A 838 8.10 -10.79 13.65
CA VAL A 838 8.90 -10.19 12.57
C VAL A 838 10.09 -9.42 13.16
N LEU A 839 11.29 -9.65 12.64
CA LEU A 839 12.51 -8.96 13.09
C LEU A 839 12.82 -7.73 12.22
N GLY A 840 12.72 -7.87 10.89
CA GLY A 840 12.91 -6.75 9.96
C GLY A 840 13.15 -7.20 8.52
N VAL A 841 13.65 -6.29 7.68
CA VAL A 841 14.19 -6.61 6.35
C VAL A 841 15.62 -7.11 6.52
N TYR A 842 15.97 -8.20 5.81
CA TYR A 842 17.32 -8.76 5.80
C TYR A 842 18.31 -7.78 5.16
N ASN A 843 19.46 -7.57 5.81
CA ASN A 843 20.34 -6.43 5.51
C ASN A 843 21.77 -6.81 5.11
N VAL A 844 22.11 -8.11 5.09
CA VAL A 844 23.48 -8.58 4.79
C VAL A 844 23.75 -8.51 3.28
N THR A 845 24.62 -7.58 2.88
CA THR A 845 25.14 -7.49 1.51
C THR A 845 26.19 -8.58 1.25
N GLY A 846 26.36 -9.02 -0.01
CA GLY A 846 27.38 -10.04 -0.34
C GLY A 846 26.96 -11.49 -0.05
N VAL A 847 25.68 -11.70 0.29
CA VAL A 847 25.02 -13.02 0.33
C VAL A 847 24.34 -13.29 -1.01
N SER A 848 24.53 -14.50 -1.52
CA SER A 848 23.90 -15.02 -2.73
C SER A 848 22.80 -16.03 -2.40
N PHE A 849 21.66 -15.94 -3.07
CA PHE A 849 20.53 -16.85 -2.86
C PHE A 849 20.54 -18.02 -3.85
N ARG A 850 19.97 -19.15 -3.47
CA ARG A 850 20.06 -20.40 -4.23
C ARG A 850 18.73 -21.14 -4.35
#